data_AF-A0AAN6N5G0-F1
#
_entry.id   AF-A0AAN6N5G0-F1
#
_cell.length_a   1.000
_cell.length_b   1.000
_cell.length_c   1.000
_cell.angle_alpha   90.00
_cell.angle_beta   90.00
_cell.angle_gamma   90.00
#
_symmetry.space_group_name_H-M   'P 1'
#
loop_
_entity.id
_entity.type
_entity.pdbx_description
1 polymer ?
#
loop_
_entity_poly.entity_id
_entity_poly.type
_entity_poly.pdbx_seq_one_letter_code
_entity_poly.pdbx_strand_id
1 'polypeptide(L)'
;MDNSRVVKFLQGSDAACWQEAVQKYNAGLKKGASSGKYISLNATNDCGQINAESLMATALRSYKKLNRKRGLFAAALLKTYHILRQYSQAIDVFVQCDPNIASLVWGSIRIGEEEERASRIASEGIMEILRHVGRWEQVSAISDLLDSARLPRALVALYVRVLDFLVSSTLWLKRGTLVRLGVSMLSSKGDKFEGKLKEMRNAAELLDKELQTQGKRIDLSCRGPGENPLTCLSRTIQLRIRKSSGLGSIGETQGKTTFDIHIAMDKIDKVMEQVQDISAHMQLQRDNQLALTNGETSLVSDVRSGVGKSVMAGFLQEHLTAEGSNTVFYRFQRSTSAAQSNPTSFVSSLISQLLGMSAESFPVTGVLDQLQNLVTRFPPGPQHCPFKTIWAVAASLLQTSGSRVSVIIDAMDECLFDDPSLPGVPAFLNTLFESIRETRSKVVIFARPEPIFTAAVESGISIFMAEDLLLPDVMTFARKKYEQLGLPNSEMEVALERVRLASHGSFRWAEVFLDHLGQSLQMADFRARLHTIPPSLSKLYTQSLLDAVQRLNEDELKCRNALLLANFQAQRPLKISEIADAFSLRPDRAAIIISDLCRPLASTYGSFFHLSHPSVREFFELCDGTNDTSLGVSFSDSHGLLAEKCLSCLLSERYADLGRIGSYLAANNDEDACGVDDADARPCEESFYDYASRFWNYHLTRTRSPSKDLLRQANDFILNLQFAYWSEHSRQDCGQLVRVLRAFGSLAAWHRQLSAGEQALVELDEFFERPYRLLGAAFSDAEVLHWLARMGIGEFYFNMAIPDKAAPAREQVLAGLRGLLGPRHRLTLRAKSETAYVRLYAGKMRASRRMYNEVIDIQRDVLGEHSLPFLTTLSYKGQSEYYMADFMAAVVTWTRASTEYLRLVGPDSFQYLAARLWYARGVAYMGQLDLGLEILQSVVRKRRALWGPGDSFANAAQVNVGEIQLLLGRHEESIATLRDDVLVWRRETFSLSQIFRLDAEITLAIAYQAAGMSEAARALVEEIKEQGNLGAQFERHCQVAHLKGILLVEGGRVDQAIHLLQNTVIQAEEDQNNRALLWIRLDLAALLRQRDAAGDRDLASACFDGIVKDVSGEYEPCFADEPDEPRLLAAAEKALRLVRSRRHAEARRQLDSEQLDWRRQSDFWIWVGGSFCRDLLQLPPSRQKSDTV
;
A
#
# COMPACT_ATOMS: atom_id res chain seq x y z
N MET A 1 -27.25 3.07 -24.51
CA MET A 1 -26.91 2.27 -25.71
C MET A 1 -28.22 1.91 -26.43
N ASP A 2 -28.20 1.91 -27.76
CA ASP A 2 -29.38 1.85 -28.64
C ASP A 2 -30.02 0.44 -28.69
N ASN A 3 -31.35 0.35 -28.55
CA ASN A 3 -32.17 -0.88 -28.47
C ASN A 3 -32.09 -1.76 -29.73
N SER A 4 -31.55 -1.25 -30.84
CA SER A 4 -31.48 -1.94 -32.14
C SER A 4 -30.43 -3.07 -32.19
N ARG A 5 -29.41 -3.05 -31.32
CA ARG A 5 -28.43 -4.16 -31.22
C ARG A 5 -28.90 -5.31 -30.33
N VAL A 6 -29.84 -5.06 -29.42
CA VAL A 6 -30.34 -6.06 -28.46
C VAL A 6 -31.36 -7.00 -29.12
N VAL A 7 -32.13 -6.53 -30.11
CA VAL A 7 -33.06 -7.38 -30.88
C VAL A 7 -32.32 -8.42 -31.75
N LYS A 8 -31.02 -8.25 -32.02
CA LYS A 8 -30.18 -9.28 -32.67
C LYS A 8 -29.75 -10.43 -31.74
N PHE A 9 -29.95 -10.32 -30.43
CA PHE A 9 -29.62 -11.37 -29.45
C PHE A 9 -30.49 -12.64 -29.59
N LEU A 10 -31.67 -12.55 -30.21
CA LEU A 10 -32.66 -13.66 -30.30
C LEU A 10 -33.05 -14.07 -31.73
N GLN A 11 -32.26 -13.76 -32.76
CA GLN A 11 -32.64 -14.10 -34.15
C GLN A 11 -32.02 -15.40 -34.71
N GLY A 12 -31.40 -16.23 -33.86
CA GLY A 12 -30.81 -17.53 -34.24
C GLY A 12 -31.62 -18.76 -33.79
N SER A 13 -31.11 -19.96 -34.11
CA SER A 13 -31.66 -21.29 -33.76
C SER A 13 -31.99 -21.49 -32.27
N ASP A 14 -31.39 -20.70 -31.38
CA ASP A 14 -31.63 -20.73 -29.94
C ASP A 14 -33.05 -20.27 -29.56
N ALA A 15 -33.55 -19.21 -30.20
CA ALA A 15 -34.91 -18.72 -29.97
C ALA A 15 -35.97 -19.74 -30.41
N ALA A 16 -35.70 -20.48 -31.49
CA ALA A 16 -36.58 -21.56 -31.95
C ALA A 16 -36.57 -22.76 -30.98
N CYS A 17 -35.40 -23.17 -30.48
CA CYS A 17 -35.29 -24.24 -29.48
C CYS A 17 -35.95 -23.86 -28.16
N TRP A 18 -35.80 -22.61 -27.72
CA TRP A 18 -36.46 -22.09 -26.52
C TRP A 18 -37.99 -22.04 -26.68
N GLN A 19 -38.49 -21.54 -27.81
CA GLN A 19 -39.93 -21.55 -28.11
C GLN A 19 -40.50 -22.97 -28.17
N GLU A 20 -39.77 -23.92 -28.78
CA GLU A 20 -40.16 -25.34 -28.83
C GLU A 20 -40.16 -25.97 -27.42
N ALA A 21 -39.19 -25.63 -26.56
CA ALA A 21 -39.14 -26.08 -25.18
C ALA A 21 -40.33 -25.55 -24.36
N VAL A 22 -40.70 -24.28 -24.52
CA VAL A 22 -41.89 -23.69 -23.87
C VAL A 22 -43.17 -24.39 -24.34
N GLN A 23 -43.30 -24.67 -25.64
CA GLN A 23 -44.45 -25.40 -26.19
C GLN A 23 -44.52 -26.85 -25.65
N LYS A 24 -43.39 -27.57 -25.60
CA LYS A 24 -43.33 -28.93 -25.05
C LYS A 24 -43.62 -28.97 -23.55
N TYR A 25 -43.11 -28.00 -22.79
CA TYR A 25 -43.43 -27.86 -21.38
C TYR A 25 -44.93 -27.65 -21.17
N ASN A 26 -45.52 -26.69 -21.89
CA ASN A 26 -46.95 -26.38 -21.79
C ASN A 26 -47.84 -27.55 -22.25
N ALA A 27 -47.45 -28.29 -23.30
CA ALA A 27 -48.18 -29.47 -23.78
C ALA A 27 -48.15 -30.65 -22.79
N GLY A 28 -47.11 -30.74 -21.95
CA GLY A 28 -46.98 -31.73 -20.89
C GLY A 28 -47.87 -31.47 -19.66
N LEU A 29 -48.53 -30.30 -19.58
CA LEU A 29 -49.46 -29.97 -18.51
C LEU A 29 -50.84 -30.62 -18.77
N LYS A 30 -51.42 -31.28 -17.77
CA LYS A 30 -52.78 -31.85 -17.87
C LYS A 30 -53.80 -30.74 -18.21
N LYS A 31 -54.75 -31.00 -19.13
CA LYS A 31 -55.86 -30.08 -19.46
C LYS A 31 -56.55 -29.60 -18.17
N GLY A 32 -56.53 -28.30 -17.89
CA GLY A 32 -57.07 -27.69 -16.67
C GLY A 32 -56.04 -27.28 -15.60
N ALA A 33 -54.73 -27.29 -15.90
CA ALA A 33 -53.70 -26.80 -14.99
C ALA A 33 -53.88 -25.29 -14.66
N SER A 34 -53.66 -24.92 -13.39
CA SER A 34 -53.75 -23.54 -12.88
C SER A 34 -52.97 -22.54 -13.72
N SER A 35 -53.51 -21.34 -13.97
CA SER A 35 -52.88 -20.27 -14.78
C SER A 35 -51.42 -19.97 -14.43
N GLY A 36 -51.01 -20.15 -13.17
CA GLY A 36 -49.62 -19.96 -12.74
C GLY A 36 -48.60 -21.04 -13.16
N LYS A 37 -49.03 -22.15 -13.79
CA LYS A 37 -48.15 -23.19 -14.35
C LYS A 37 -47.91 -23.02 -15.85
N TYR A 38 -48.72 -22.20 -16.51
CA TYR A 38 -48.71 -22.03 -17.95
C TYR A 38 -47.82 -20.84 -18.33
N ILE A 39 -46.89 -21.03 -19.27
CA ILE A 39 -45.96 -19.98 -19.71
C ILE A 39 -46.48 -19.35 -21.00
N SER A 40 -46.78 -18.05 -21.00
CA SER A 40 -47.25 -17.32 -22.19
C SER A 40 -46.06 -16.89 -23.06
N LEU A 41 -46.12 -17.18 -24.37
CA LEU A 41 -45.08 -16.81 -25.33
C LEU A 41 -45.09 -15.32 -25.73
N ASN A 42 -46.16 -14.57 -25.42
CA ASN A 42 -46.37 -13.20 -25.90
C ASN A 42 -46.52 -12.14 -24.78
N ALA A 43 -45.95 -12.37 -23.60
CA ALA A 43 -46.10 -11.44 -22.47
C ALA A 43 -45.01 -10.35 -22.45
N THR A 44 -45.08 -9.39 -23.38
CA THR A 44 -44.44 -8.08 -23.20
C THR A 44 -45.42 -7.14 -22.51
N ASN A 45 -45.48 -7.16 -21.17
CA ASN A 45 -46.24 -6.16 -20.42
C ASN A 45 -45.44 -5.64 -19.21
N ASP A 46 -45.49 -4.32 -19.07
CA ASP A 46 -44.94 -3.44 -18.02
C ASP A 46 -44.48 -4.13 -16.73
N CYS A 47 -43.17 -4.19 -16.54
CA CYS A 47 -42.55 -4.37 -15.22
C CYS A 47 -41.49 -3.29 -15.03
N GLY A 48 -41.62 -2.53 -13.94
CA GLY A 48 -40.65 -1.49 -13.57
C GLY A 48 -39.23 -2.03 -13.52
N GLN A 49 -38.25 -1.16 -13.82
CA GLN A 49 -36.82 -1.46 -13.95
C GLN A 49 -36.28 -2.38 -12.84
N ILE A 50 -36.25 -3.69 -13.11
CA ILE A 50 -35.43 -4.64 -12.36
C ILE A 50 -34.20 -4.89 -13.21
N ASN A 51 -33.03 -4.49 -12.72
CA ASN A 51 -31.74 -4.75 -13.36
C ASN A 51 -30.85 -5.58 -12.41
N ALA A 52 -29.78 -6.17 -12.97
CA ALA A 52 -28.78 -6.95 -12.27
C ALA A 52 -28.16 -6.15 -11.11
N GLU A 53 -28.06 -4.83 -11.25
CA GLU A 53 -27.56 -3.91 -10.23
C GLU A 53 -28.44 -3.90 -8.98
N SER A 54 -29.78 -3.92 -9.13
CA SER A 54 -30.72 -4.02 -8.00
C SER A 54 -30.64 -5.39 -7.30
N LEU A 55 -30.40 -6.46 -8.06
CA LEU A 55 -30.21 -7.82 -7.55
C LEU A 55 -28.89 -7.94 -6.78
N MET A 56 -27.82 -7.37 -7.31
CA MET A 56 -26.51 -7.30 -6.67
C MET A 56 -26.57 -6.47 -5.38
N ALA A 57 -27.19 -5.30 -5.41
CA ALA A 57 -27.36 -4.46 -4.23
C ALA A 57 -28.15 -5.16 -3.11
N THR A 58 -29.12 -6.00 -3.48
CA THR A 58 -29.95 -6.75 -2.52
C THR A 58 -29.24 -7.99 -1.97
N ALA A 59 -28.50 -8.72 -2.82
CA ALA A 59 -27.62 -9.81 -2.38
C ALA A 59 -26.55 -9.30 -1.39
N LEU A 60 -25.95 -8.16 -1.69
CA LEU A 60 -24.93 -7.53 -0.86
C LEU A 60 -25.49 -6.99 0.46
N ARG A 61 -26.68 -6.35 0.44
CA ARG A 61 -27.38 -5.94 1.66
C ARG A 61 -27.74 -7.12 2.54
N SER A 62 -28.27 -8.20 1.97
CA SER A 62 -28.63 -9.42 2.69
C SER A 62 -27.40 -10.12 3.28
N TYR A 63 -26.29 -10.18 2.51
CA TYR A 63 -24.99 -10.65 3.00
C TYR A 63 -24.49 -9.82 4.19
N LYS A 64 -24.44 -8.49 4.06
CA LYS A 64 -23.98 -7.58 5.13
C LYS A 64 -24.79 -7.76 6.42
N LYS A 65 -26.10 -7.99 6.30
CA LYS A 65 -27.01 -8.22 7.43
C LYS A 65 -26.80 -9.59 8.09
N LEU A 66 -26.57 -10.64 7.31
CA LEU A 66 -26.36 -12.02 7.79
C LEU A 66 -24.92 -12.32 8.26
N ASN A 67 -23.92 -11.57 7.80
CA ASN A 67 -22.51 -11.75 8.18
C ASN A 67 -22.26 -11.54 9.69
N ARG A 68 -23.17 -10.82 10.37
CA ARG A 68 -23.18 -10.68 11.83
C ARG A 68 -23.45 -12.01 12.58
N LYS A 69 -23.98 -13.04 11.91
CA LYS A 69 -24.32 -14.35 12.51
C LYS A 69 -23.38 -15.52 12.12
N ARG A 70 -22.32 -15.30 11.31
CA ARG A 70 -21.32 -16.30 10.85
C ARG A 70 -21.92 -17.67 10.43
N GLY A 71 -22.51 -17.77 9.23
CA GLY A 71 -23.07 -19.01 8.69
C GLY A 71 -22.72 -19.31 7.22
N LEU A 72 -22.78 -20.60 6.83
CA LEU A 72 -22.50 -21.12 5.47
C LEU A 72 -23.35 -20.45 4.37
N PHE A 73 -24.55 -19.99 4.70
CA PHE A 73 -25.44 -19.26 3.78
C PHE A 73 -24.90 -17.88 3.37
N ALA A 74 -24.16 -17.18 4.24
CA ALA A 74 -23.54 -15.90 3.90
C ALA A 74 -22.46 -16.06 2.81
N ALA A 75 -21.70 -17.16 2.85
CA ALA A 75 -20.73 -17.49 1.81
C ALA A 75 -21.41 -17.79 0.46
N ALA A 76 -22.59 -18.42 0.47
CA ALA A 76 -23.39 -18.65 -0.74
C ALA A 76 -23.94 -17.36 -1.34
N LEU A 77 -24.43 -16.43 -0.51
CA LEU A 77 -24.89 -15.10 -0.96
C LEU A 77 -23.76 -14.25 -1.54
N LEU A 78 -22.57 -14.31 -0.94
CA LEU A 78 -21.39 -13.61 -1.47
C LEU A 78 -20.95 -14.19 -2.82
N LYS A 79 -20.91 -15.53 -2.94
CA LYS A 79 -20.69 -16.19 -4.24
C LYS A 79 -21.75 -15.80 -5.28
N THR A 80 -23.01 -15.68 -4.86
CA THR A 80 -24.12 -15.24 -5.73
C THR A 80 -23.90 -13.81 -6.21
N TYR A 81 -23.47 -12.89 -5.33
CA TYR A 81 -23.09 -11.53 -5.69
C TYR A 81 -21.97 -11.50 -6.73
N HIS A 82 -20.92 -12.30 -6.55
CA HIS A 82 -19.80 -12.36 -7.51
C HIS A 82 -20.22 -12.89 -8.88
N ILE A 83 -21.08 -13.92 -8.95
CA ILE A 83 -21.59 -14.43 -10.23
C ILE A 83 -22.55 -13.43 -10.89
N LEU A 84 -23.45 -12.79 -10.12
CA LEU A 84 -24.32 -11.73 -10.64
C LEU A 84 -23.51 -10.56 -11.21
N ARG A 85 -22.37 -10.23 -10.60
CA ARG A 85 -21.45 -9.20 -11.08
C ARG A 85 -20.68 -9.63 -12.33
N GLN A 86 -20.24 -10.88 -12.39
CA GLN A 86 -19.47 -11.42 -13.51
C GLN A 86 -20.31 -11.51 -14.80
N TYR A 87 -21.60 -11.83 -14.68
CA TYR A 87 -22.50 -12.01 -15.81
C TYR A 87 -23.61 -10.95 -15.90
N SER A 88 -23.38 -9.77 -15.30
CA SER A 88 -24.39 -8.72 -15.15
C SER A 88 -25.06 -8.33 -16.47
N GLN A 89 -24.28 -8.20 -17.55
CA GLN A 89 -24.79 -7.87 -18.88
C GLN A 89 -25.69 -8.97 -19.47
N ALA A 90 -25.34 -10.24 -19.29
CA ALA A 90 -26.17 -11.36 -19.76
C ALA A 90 -27.46 -11.45 -18.93
N ILE A 91 -27.34 -11.26 -17.61
CA ILE A 91 -28.47 -11.32 -16.67
C ILE A 91 -29.45 -10.17 -16.91
N ASP A 92 -28.96 -8.96 -17.20
CA ASP A 92 -29.81 -7.83 -17.59
C ASP A 92 -30.65 -8.16 -18.84
N VAL A 93 -30.08 -8.89 -19.80
CA VAL A 93 -30.81 -9.33 -21.00
C VAL A 93 -31.84 -10.42 -20.65
N PHE A 94 -31.52 -11.40 -19.81
CA PHE A 94 -32.50 -12.41 -19.36
C PHE A 94 -33.66 -11.82 -18.56
N VAL A 95 -33.37 -10.84 -17.69
CA VAL A 95 -34.37 -10.12 -16.90
C VAL A 95 -35.27 -9.25 -17.78
N GLN A 96 -34.73 -8.68 -18.86
CA GLN A 96 -35.50 -7.94 -19.86
C GLN A 96 -36.35 -8.87 -20.76
N CYS A 97 -35.89 -10.10 -21.02
CA CYS A 97 -36.61 -11.09 -21.83
C CYS A 97 -37.77 -11.78 -21.09
N ASP A 98 -37.63 -12.10 -19.80
CA ASP A 98 -38.72 -12.56 -18.94
C ASP A 98 -38.53 -12.04 -17.49
N PRO A 99 -39.29 -11.02 -17.08
CA PRO A 99 -39.23 -10.44 -15.73
C PRO A 99 -39.47 -11.46 -14.60
N ASN A 100 -40.11 -12.60 -14.89
CA ASN A 100 -40.35 -13.64 -13.89
C ASN A 100 -39.06 -14.34 -13.45
N ILE A 101 -38.01 -14.39 -14.29
CA ILE A 101 -36.68 -14.90 -13.95
C ILE A 101 -36.04 -13.99 -12.89
N ALA A 102 -36.17 -12.67 -13.06
CA ALA A 102 -35.74 -11.70 -12.06
C ALA A 102 -36.46 -11.90 -10.73
N SER A 103 -37.78 -12.10 -10.76
CA SER A 103 -38.61 -12.35 -9.58
C SER A 103 -38.22 -13.63 -8.82
N LEU A 104 -37.71 -14.64 -9.51
CA LEU A 104 -37.24 -15.91 -8.95
C LEU A 104 -35.93 -15.74 -8.18
N VAL A 105 -34.93 -15.10 -8.81
CA VAL A 105 -33.64 -14.79 -8.16
C VAL A 105 -33.87 -13.87 -6.96
N TRP A 106 -34.73 -12.87 -7.13
CA TRP A 106 -35.11 -11.91 -6.09
C TRP A 106 -35.83 -12.58 -4.91
N GLY A 107 -36.74 -13.53 -5.18
CA GLY A 107 -37.43 -14.32 -4.16
C GLY A 107 -36.50 -15.20 -3.32
N SER A 108 -35.54 -15.88 -3.95
CA SER A 108 -34.53 -16.70 -3.25
C SER A 108 -33.55 -15.89 -2.39
N ILE A 109 -33.23 -14.65 -2.79
CA ILE A 109 -32.36 -13.76 -2.01
C ILE A 109 -33.13 -13.18 -0.80
N ARG A 110 -34.42 -12.86 -0.97
CA ARG A 110 -35.24 -12.20 0.05
C ARG A 110 -35.83 -13.13 1.11
N ILE A 111 -36.01 -14.43 0.80
CA ILE A 111 -36.55 -15.45 1.73
C ILE A 111 -35.45 -16.07 2.61
N GLY A 112 -34.18 -15.72 2.39
CA GLY A 112 -33.03 -16.16 3.18
C GLY A 112 -33.02 -15.74 4.66
N GLU A 113 -34.05 -15.05 5.15
CA GLU A 113 -34.20 -14.71 6.57
C GLU A 113 -34.92 -15.79 7.40
N GLU A 114 -35.66 -16.76 6.82
CA GLU A 114 -36.49 -17.70 7.62
C GLU A 114 -36.36 -19.21 7.33
N GLU A 115 -35.90 -19.69 6.15
CA GLU A 115 -35.80 -21.16 5.87
C GLU A 115 -34.53 -21.55 5.07
N GLU A 116 -33.45 -21.91 5.79
CA GLU A 116 -32.09 -22.09 5.26
C GLU A 116 -31.93 -23.19 4.19
N ARG A 117 -32.63 -24.33 4.32
CA ARG A 117 -32.39 -25.52 3.48
C ARG A 117 -33.03 -25.44 2.08
N ALA A 118 -34.27 -24.99 1.98
CA ALA A 118 -34.96 -24.83 0.70
C ALA A 118 -34.40 -23.64 -0.11
N SER A 119 -34.04 -22.55 0.58
CA SER A 119 -33.40 -21.38 -0.03
C SER A 119 -32.00 -21.72 -0.56
N ARG A 120 -31.26 -22.61 0.13
CA ARG A 120 -29.96 -23.13 -0.36
C ARG A 120 -30.10 -23.93 -1.65
N ILE A 121 -31.05 -24.88 -1.73
CA ILE A 121 -31.25 -25.72 -2.93
C ILE A 121 -31.74 -24.88 -4.13
N ALA A 122 -32.66 -23.93 -3.90
CA ALA A 122 -33.11 -23.00 -4.94
C ALA A 122 -31.96 -22.11 -5.43
N SER A 123 -31.14 -21.59 -4.51
CA SER A 123 -29.93 -20.83 -4.84
C SER A 123 -28.91 -21.69 -5.60
N GLU A 124 -28.67 -22.93 -5.21
CA GLU A 124 -27.77 -23.86 -5.90
C GLU A 124 -28.24 -24.18 -7.32
N GLY A 125 -29.54 -24.37 -7.53
CA GLY A 125 -30.11 -24.61 -8.87
C GLY A 125 -30.05 -23.39 -9.79
N ILE A 126 -30.33 -22.20 -9.26
CA ILE A 126 -30.14 -20.94 -10.00
C ILE A 126 -28.66 -20.75 -10.33
N MET A 127 -27.76 -21.08 -9.42
CA MET A 127 -26.31 -21.00 -9.63
C MET A 127 -25.82 -22.00 -10.67
N GLU A 128 -26.37 -23.22 -10.70
CA GLU A 128 -26.07 -24.22 -11.73
C GLU A 128 -26.51 -23.71 -13.10
N ILE A 129 -27.72 -23.14 -13.22
CA ILE A 129 -28.22 -22.52 -14.45
C ILE A 129 -27.27 -21.40 -14.88
N LEU A 130 -27.02 -20.40 -14.02
CA LEU A 130 -26.19 -19.23 -14.34
C LEU A 130 -24.74 -19.58 -14.71
N ARG A 131 -24.16 -20.65 -14.15
CA ARG A 131 -22.82 -21.13 -14.51
C ARG A 131 -22.73 -21.69 -15.93
N HIS A 132 -23.80 -22.31 -16.41
CA HIS A 132 -23.80 -22.99 -17.72
C HIS A 132 -24.46 -22.18 -18.83
N VAL A 133 -25.13 -21.06 -18.53
CA VAL A 133 -25.74 -20.15 -19.52
C VAL A 133 -24.77 -19.76 -20.65
N GLY A 134 -23.57 -19.28 -20.31
CA GLY A 134 -22.57 -18.91 -21.33
C GLY A 134 -21.97 -20.10 -22.09
N ARG A 135 -22.17 -21.32 -21.59
CA ARG A 135 -21.71 -22.57 -22.21
C ARG A 135 -22.75 -23.10 -23.21
N TRP A 136 -24.03 -23.02 -22.86
CA TRP A 136 -25.15 -23.40 -23.73
C TRP A 136 -25.33 -22.45 -24.92
N GLU A 137 -25.00 -21.17 -24.75
CA GLU A 137 -24.88 -20.17 -25.82
C GLU A 137 -23.96 -20.65 -26.96
N GLN A 138 -22.80 -21.20 -26.60
CA GLN A 138 -21.85 -21.74 -27.58
C GLN A 138 -22.46 -22.92 -28.32
N VAL A 139 -23.17 -23.83 -27.63
CA VAL A 139 -23.77 -25.04 -28.22
C VAL A 139 -24.84 -24.71 -29.26
N SER A 140 -25.68 -23.69 -29.02
CA SER A 140 -26.68 -23.25 -30.02
C SER A 140 -26.03 -22.63 -31.25
N ALA A 141 -24.95 -21.84 -31.09
CA ALA A 141 -24.22 -21.25 -32.21
C ALA A 141 -23.56 -22.31 -33.13
N ILE A 142 -23.33 -23.51 -32.61
CA ILE A 142 -22.65 -24.63 -33.27
C ILE A 142 -23.65 -25.63 -33.87
N SER A 143 -24.85 -25.72 -33.31
CA SER A 143 -25.94 -26.61 -33.75
C SER A 143 -26.20 -26.53 -35.26
N ASP A 144 -26.25 -25.31 -35.79
CA ASP A 144 -26.52 -25.04 -37.21
C ASP A 144 -25.34 -25.44 -38.12
N LEU A 145 -24.15 -25.65 -37.55
CA LEU A 145 -22.91 -25.99 -38.26
C LEU A 145 -22.59 -27.50 -38.29
N LEU A 146 -23.28 -28.29 -37.47
CA LEU A 146 -22.99 -29.72 -37.25
C LEU A 146 -23.99 -30.69 -37.92
N ASP A 147 -24.98 -30.21 -38.67
CA ASP A 147 -25.97 -31.02 -39.42
C ASP A 147 -26.57 -32.18 -38.60
N SER A 148 -26.78 -31.95 -37.30
CA SER A 148 -27.24 -32.98 -36.36
C SER A 148 -28.61 -32.63 -35.81
N ALA A 149 -29.64 -33.38 -36.23
CA ALA A 149 -30.99 -33.28 -35.65
C ALA A 149 -31.07 -33.70 -34.16
N ARG A 150 -29.97 -34.23 -33.60
CA ARG A 150 -29.90 -34.72 -32.21
C ARG A 150 -29.47 -33.63 -31.22
N LEU A 151 -28.63 -32.68 -31.65
CA LEU A 151 -28.14 -31.58 -30.79
C LEU A 151 -29.24 -30.60 -30.37
N PRO A 152 -30.08 -30.08 -31.30
CA PRO A 152 -31.23 -29.25 -30.93
C PRO A 152 -32.21 -29.99 -30.01
N ARG A 153 -32.42 -31.30 -30.23
CA ARG A 153 -33.32 -32.10 -29.38
C ARG A 153 -32.80 -32.25 -27.95
N ALA A 154 -31.50 -32.45 -27.77
CA ALA A 154 -30.88 -32.51 -26.45
C ALA A 154 -30.95 -31.14 -25.74
N LEU A 155 -30.75 -30.05 -26.49
CA LEU A 155 -30.87 -28.68 -25.99
C LEU A 155 -32.30 -28.33 -25.56
N VAL A 156 -33.30 -28.65 -26.41
CA VAL A 156 -34.73 -28.51 -26.07
C VAL A 156 -35.10 -29.33 -24.84
N ALA A 157 -34.58 -30.55 -24.70
CA ALA A 157 -34.82 -31.39 -23.52
C ALA A 157 -34.25 -30.77 -22.23
N LEU A 158 -33.06 -30.17 -22.31
CA LEU A 158 -32.45 -29.43 -21.20
C LEU A 158 -33.28 -28.20 -20.83
N TYR A 159 -33.70 -27.39 -21.81
CA TYR A 159 -34.54 -26.21 -21.58
C TYR A 159 -35.89 -26.57 -20.95
N VAL A 160 -36.53 -27.67 -21.35
CA VAL A 160 -37.75 -28.15 -20.68
C VAL A 160 -37.51 -28.45 -19.19
N ARG A 161 -36.36 -29.03 -18.82
CA ARG A 161 -36.02 -29.31 -17.40
C ARG A 161 -35.70 -28.03 -16.62
N VAL A 162 -35.03 -27.07 -17.24
CA VAL A 162 -34.79 -25.74 -16.67
C VAL A 162 -36.12 -25.03 -16.39
N LEU A 163 -37.04 -25.02 -17.36
CA LEU A 163 -38.37 -24.43 -17.21
C LEU A 163 -39.18 -25.11 -16.09
N ASP A 164 -39.16 -26.44 -16.02
CA ASP A 164 -39.85 -27.18 -14.96
C ASP A 164 -39.28 -26.88 -13.56
N PHE A 165 -37.96 -26.73 -13.44
CA PHE A 165 -37.31 -26.31 -12.19
C PHE A 165 -37.72 -24.88 -11.79
N LEU A 166 -37.67 -23.94 -12.73
CA LEU A 166 -37.98 -22.53 -12.50
C LEU A 166 -39.45 -22.33 -12.10
N VAL A 167 -40.41 -22.85 -12.88
CA VAL A 167 -41.85 -22.72 -12.59
C VAL A 167 -42.23 -23.39 -11.27
N SER A 168 -41.62 -24.54 -10.96
CA SER A 168 -41.85 -25.23 -9.68
C SER A 168 -41.34 -24.42 -8.50
N SER A 169 -40.21 -23.74 -8.67
CA SER A 169 -39.65 -22.83 -7.68
C SER A 169 -40.58 -21.63 -7.48
N THR A 170 -41.11 -21.03 -8.54
CA THR A 170 -42.01 -19.86 -8.45
C THR A 170 -43.32 -20.20 -7.73
N LEU A 171 -43.92 -21.34 -8.04
CA LEU A 171 -45.18 -21.79 -7.43
C LEU A 171 -45.04 -22.17 -5.96
N TRP A 172 -43.84 -22.58 -5.52
CA TRP A 172 -43.55 -22.82 -4.13
C TRP A 172 -43.40 -21.51 -3.36
N LEU A 173 -42.68 -20.54 -3.94
CA LEU A 173 -42.45 -19.21 -3.34
C LEU A 173 -43.75 -18.40 -3.20
N LYS A 174 -44.77 -18.63 -4.03
CA LYS A 174 -46.08 -17.96 -3.95
C LYS A 174 -47.04 -18.48 -2.87
N ARG A 175 -46.68 -19.52 -2.08
CA ARG A 175 -47.55 -20.06 -1.00
C ARG A 175 -47.38 -19.28 0.32
N GLY A 176 -48.45 -19.12 1.11
CA GLY A 176 -48.38 -18.41 2.40
C GLY A 176 -47.44 -19.07 3.43
N THR A 177 -46.83 -18.26 4.30
CA THR A 177 -45.76 -18.66 5.24
C THR A 177 -46.15 -19.82 6.17
N LEU A 178 -47.38 -19.83 6.69
CA LEU A 178 -47.92 -20.93 7.51
C LEU A 178 -48.09 -22.25 6.74
N VAL A 179 -48.40 -22.18 5.44
CA VAL A 179 -48.50 -23.38 4.56
C VAL A 179 -47.12 -23.90 4.20
N ARG A 180 -46.09 -23.03 4.15
CA ARG A 180 -44.70 -23.45 3.95
C ARG A 180 -44.13 -24.13 5.20
N LEU A 181 -44.40 -23.58 6.39
CA LEU A 181 -43.99 -24.15 7.70
C LEU A 181 -44.71 -25.47 8.03
N GLY A 182 -46.02 -25.57 7.80
CA GLY A 182 -46.77 -26.80 8.05
C GLY A 182 -46.41 -27.95 7.11
N VAL A 183 -45.88 -27.64 5.92
CA VAL A 183 -45.46 -28.63 4.92
C VAL A 183 -43.98 -29.00 5.06
N SER A 184 -43.12 -28.18 5.69
CA SER A 184 -41.71 -28.53 5.94
C SER A 184 -41.54 -29.53 7.09
N MET A 185 -42.50 -29.60 8.03
CA MET A 185 -42.55 -30.64 9.08
C MET A 185 -42.98 -32.03 8.57
N LEU A 186 -43.59 -32.13 7.39
CA LEU A 186 -44.00 -33.41 6.78
C LEU A 186 -43.10 -33.72 5.57
N SER A 187 -41.99 -34.40 5.86
CA SER A 187 -40.98 -34.91 4.93
C SER A 187 -41.56 -35.54 3.64
N SER A 188 -41.13 -35.06 2.47
CA SER A 188 -41.11 -35.77 1.15
C SER A 188 -40.86 -34.85 -0.07
N LYS A 189 -40.70 -33.53 0.09
CA LYS A 189 -40.53 -32.59 -1.05
C LYS A 189 -39.16 -31.92 -1.21
N GLY A 190 -38.27 -31.95 -0.22
CA GLY A 190 -36.85 -31.59 -0.42
C GLY A 190 -36.22 -32.46 -1.52
N ASP A 191 -36.52 -33.75 -1.47
CA ASP A 191 -36.14 -34.75 -2.47
C ASP A 191 -36.69 -34.46 -3.88
N LYS A 192 -37.80 -33.71 -4.00
CA LYS A 192 -38.35 -33.34 -5.33
C LYS A 192 -37.54 -32.25 -6.01
N PHE A 193 -37.04 -31.25 -5.28
CA PHE A 193 -36.19 -30.21 -5.88
C PHE A 193 -34.79 -30.74 -6.17
N GLU A 194 -34.27 -31.59 -5.29
CA GLU A 194 -32.99 -32.29 -5.50
C GLU A 194 -33.09 -33.28 -6.69
N GLY A 195 -34.22 -33.97 -6.83
CA GLY A 195 -34.54 -34.79 -8.01
C GLY A 195 -34.60 -33.98 -9.30
N LYS A 196 -35.25 -32.82 -9.31
CA LYS A 196 -35.31 -31.93 -10.49
C LYS A 196 -33.94 -31.34 -10.84
N LEU A 197 -33.14 -30.97 -9.83
CA LEU A 197 -31.76 -30.52 -10.03
C LEU A 197 -30.91 -31.63 -10.66
N LYS A 198 -31.06 -32.87 -10.20
CA LYS A 198 -30.39 -34.04 -10.76
C LYS A 198 -30.82 -34.32 -12.20
N GLU A 199 -32.11 -34.21 -12.51
CA GLU A 199 -32.61 -34.33 -13.88
C GLU A 199 -32.05 -33.25 -14.81
N MET A 200 -31.90 -32.02 -14.33
CA MET A 200 -31.28 -30.92 -15.08
C MET A 200 -29.79 -31.19 -15.35
N ARG A 201 -29.03 -31.65 -14.34
CA ARG A 201 -27.62 -32.05 -14.51
C ARG A 201 -27.46 -33.21 -15.48
N ASN A 202 -28.32 -34.22 -15.39
CA ASN A 202 -28.31 -35.36 -16.31
C ASN A 202 -28.60 -34.93 -17.75
N ALA A 203 -29.53 -33.98 -17.97
CA ALA A 203 -29.81 -33.44 -19.29
C ALA A 203 -28.63 -32.65 -19.86
N ALA A 204 -27.90 -31.91 -19.01
CA ALA A 204 -26.69 -31.21 -19.40
C ALA A 204 -25.55 -32.18 -19.78
N GLU A 205 -25.34 -33.25 -19.00
CA GLU A 205 -24.37 -34.30 -19.33
C GLU A 205 -24.71 -35.04 -20.65
N LEU A 206 -26.01 -35.20 -20.95
CA LEU A 206 -26.44 -35.84 -22.19
C LEU A 206 -26.17 -34.96 -23.42
N LEU A 207 -26.32 -33.64 -23.27
CA LEU A 207 -25.90 -32.65 -24.26
C LEU A 207 -24.39 -32.69 -24.47
N ASP A 208 -23.61 -32.78 -23.39
CA ASP A 208 -22.13 -32.90 -23.44
C ASP A 208 -21.68 -34.20 -24.13
N LYS A 209 -22.34 -35.33 -23.86
CA LYS A 209 -22.06 -36.61 -24.53
C LYS A 209 -22.37 -36.53 -26.02
N GLU A 210 -23.46 -35.89 -26.43
CA GLU A 210 -23.79 -35.72 -27.84
C GLU A 210 -22.77 -34.79 -28.53
N LEU A 211 -22.36 -33.69 -27.89
CA LEU A 211 -21.27 -32.82 -28.36
C LEU A 211 -19.96 -33.58 -28.55
N GLN A 212 -19.57 -34.42 -27.58
CA GLN A 212 -18.38 -35.26 -27.69
C GLN A 212 -18.50 -36.32 -28.79
N THR A 213 -19.70 -36.89 -29.00
CA THR A 213 -19.92 -37.91 -30.03
C THR A 213 -19.88 -37.32 -31.43
N GLN A 214 -20.43 -36.10 -31.61
CA GLN A 214 -20.30 -35.36 -32.86
C GLN A 214 -18.86 -34.87 -33.08
N GLY A 215 -18.17 -34.43 -32.02
CA GLY A 215 -16.73 -34.13 -32.05
C GLY A 215 -15.85 -35.32 -32.41
N LYS A 216 -16.22 -36.55 -32.03
CA LYS A 216 -15.53 -37.80 -32.43
C LYS A 216 -15.83 -38.27 -33.86
N ARG A 217 -16.98 -37.91 -34.43
CA ARG A 217 -17.29 -38.19 -35.86
C ARG A 217 -16.51 -37.28 -36.80
N ILE A 218 -16.04 -36.15 -36.31
CA ILE A 218 -15.08 -35.28 -36.97
C ILE A 218 -13.69 -35.85 -36.65
N ASP A 219 -13.28 -36.91 -37.34
CA ASP A 219 -11.89 -37.36 -37.30
C ASP A 219 -11.48 -37.95 -38.64
N LEU A 220 -10.52 -37.30 -39.30
CA LEU A 220 -9.43 -37.86 -40.14
C LEU A 220 -8.75 -36.73 -40.94
N SER A 221 -7.98 -35.86 -40.27
CA SER A 221 -6.80 -35.19 -40.87
C SER A 221 -5.96 -34.36 -39.89
N CYS A 222 -6.49 -33.98 -38.72
CA CYS A 222 -5.76 -33.13 -37.76
C CYS A 222 -5.74 -33.76 -36.36
N ARG A 223 -4.89 -34.75 -36.12
CA ARG A 223 -4.51 -35.16 -34.76
C ARG A 223 -3.02 -34.94 -34.56
N GLY A 224 -2.67 -33.96 -33.73
CA GLY A 224 -1.47 -34.05 -32.90
C GLY A 224 -1.77 -34.93 -31.69
N PRO A 225 -0.84 -35.76 -31.20
CA PRO A 225 -1.09 -36.64 -30.06
C PRO A 225 -1.27 -35.82 -28.78
N GLY A 226 -2.50 -35.78 -28.23
CA GLY A 226 -2.80 -35.23 -26.91
C GLY A 226 -3.86 -34.11 -26.83
N GLU A 227 -4.37 -33.60 -27.95
CA GLU A 227 -5.36 -32.50 -27.93
C GLU A 227 -6.77 -32.94 -27.49
N ASN A 228 -7.41 -32.09 -26.66
CA ASN A 228 -8.77 -32.26 -26.14
C ASN A 228 -9.81 -31.98 -27.25
N PRO A 229 -10.83 -32.85 -27.45
CA PRO A 229 -11.85 -32.70 -28.50
C PRO A 229 -12.62 -31.36 -28.50
N LEU A 230 -12.77 -30.71 -27.34
CA LEU A 230 -13.51 -29.45 -27.20
C LEU A 230 -12.75 -28.26 -27.81
N THR A 231 -11.43 -28.27 -27.75
CA THR A 231 -10.56 -27.21 -28.28
C THR A 231 -10.51 -27.27 -29.82
N CYS A 232 -10.46 -28.48 -30.38
CA CYS A 232 -10.53 -28.72 -31.82
C CYS A 232 -11.91 -28.34 -32.40
N LEU A 233 -12.99 -28.63 -31.67
CA LEU A 233 -14.34 -28.21 -32.03
C LEU A 233 -14.42 -26.67 -32.06
N SER A 234 -13.98 -25.97 -31.01
CA SER A 234 -14.00 -24.49 -30.91
C SER A 234 -13.28 -23.80 -32.07
N ARG A 235 -12.11 -24.32 -32.49
CA ARG A 235 -11.35 -23.79 -33.62
C ARG A 235 -12.07 -24.01 -34.97
N THR A 236 -12.71 -25.17 -35.13
CA THR A 236 -13.47 -25.52 -36.35
C THR A 236 -14.75 -24.69 -36.47
N ILE A 237 -15.38 -24.35 -35.35
CA ILE A 237 -16.57 -23.50 -35.27
C ILE A 237 -16.23 -22.06 -35.63
N GLN A 238 -15.14 -21.50 -35.10
CA GLN A 238 -14.69 -20.14 -35.44
C GLN A 238 -14.38 -19.98 -36.94
N LEU A 239 -13.84 -21.02 -37.58
CA LEU A 239 -13.56 -21.02 -39.02
C LEU A 239 -14.84 -21.09 -39.89
N ARG A 240 -15.94 -21.65 -39.37
CA ARG A 240 -17.17 -21.90 -40.14
C ARG A 240 -18.26 -20.84 -39.90
N ILE A 241 -18.29 -20.20 -38.72
CA ILE A 241 -19.08 -18.97 -38.44
C ILE A 241 -18.69 -17.83 -39.39
N ARG A 242 -17.40 -17.75 -39.79
CA ARG A 242 -16.93 -16.77 -40.80
C ARG A 242 -17.53 -16.97 -42.20
N LYS A 243 -18.09 -18.15 -42.51
CA LYS A 243 -18.65 -18.47 -43.85
C LYS A 243 -20.17 -18.33 -43.95
N SER A 244 -20.94 -18.41 -42.86
CA SER A 244 -22.41 -18.42 -42.90
C SER A 244 -23.09 -17.06 -42.69
N SER A 245 -22.36 -16.02 -42.28
CA SER A 245 -22.92 -14.72 -41.89
C SER A 245 -23.27 -13.74 -43.02
N GLY A 246 -23.34 -14.19 -44.28
CA GLY A 246 -24.16 -13.59 -45.36
C GLY A 246 -24.26 -12.06 -45.50
N LEU A 247 -23.27 -11.29 -45.06
CA LEU A 247 -23.14 -9.85 -45.29
C LEU A 247 -22.29 -9.68 -46.54
N GLY A 248 -22.98 -9.53 -47.67
CA GLY A 248 -22.38 -9.24 -48.95
C GLY A 248 -21.58 -7.93 -48.93
N SER A 249 -20.30 -8.06 -49.28
CA SER A 249 -19.41 -7.03 -49.84
C SER A 249 -19.36 -5.67 -49.13
N ILE A 250 -18.67 -5.63 -47.99
CA ILE A 250 -17.73 -4.54 -47.71
C ILE A 250 -16.38 -5.23 -47.43
N GLY A 251 -15.45 -5.04 -48.36
CA GLY A 251 -14.18 -5.76 -48.43
C GLY A 251 -13.31 -5.60 -47.19
N GLU A 252 -12.83 -6.74 -46.69
CA GLU A 252 -11.43 -7.01 -46.42
C GLU A 252 -10.54 -5.79 -46.08
N THR A 253 -10.52 -5.40 -44.80
CA THR A 253 -9.34 -4.71 -44.20
C THR A 253 -9.05 -5.19 -42.78
N GLN A 254 -9.35 -6.46 -42.47
CA GLN A 254 -8.73 -7.19 -41.35
C GLN A 254 -8.16 -8.50 -41.88
N GLY A 255 -7.05 -8.34 -42.58
CA GLY A 255 -6.32 -9.37 -43.29
C GLY A 255 -5.31 -8.77 -44.26
N LYS A 256 -4.60 -7.72 -43.81
CA LYS A 256 -3.34 -7.21 -44.41
C LYS A 256 -2.67 -6.21 -43.48
N THR A 257 -2.33 -6.69 -42.29
CA THR A 257 -1.08 -6.35 -41.57
C THR A 257 -0.40 -7.62 -41.08
N THR A 258 -0.68 -8.74 -41.76
CA THR A 258 -0.02 -10.04 -41.54
C THR A 258 0.84 -10.47 -42.74
N PHE A 259 0.85 -9.68 -43.82
CA PHE A 259 1.74 -9.70 -44.99
C PHE A 259 1.64 -8.26 -45.52
N ASP A 260 2.57 -7.33 -45.30
CA ASP A 260 4.00 -7.38 -45.59
C ASP A 260 4.85 -6.78 -44.44
N ILE A 261 5.00 -7.55 -43.35
CA ILE A 261 6.23 -7.51 -42.54
C ILE A 261 7.19 -8.56 -43.14
N HIS A 262 7.17 -8.80 -44.45
CA HIS A 262 7.98 -9.86 -45.05
C HIS A 262 9.49 -9.55 -45.04
N ILE A 263 9.88 -8.30 -44.80
CA ILE A 263 11.29 -7.88 -44.77
C ILE A 263 11.84 -7.81 -43.33
N ALA A 264 10.99 -7.58 -42.31
CA ALA A 264 11.38 -7.65 -40.90
C ALA A 264 11.12 -9.05 -40.28
N MET A 265 10.18 -9.84 -40.81
CA MET A 265 9.99 -11.25 -40.42
C MET A 265 11.16 -12.12 -40.88
N ASP A 266 11.70 -11.93 -42.09
CA ASP A 266 12.88 -12.68 -42.54
C ASP A 266 14.14 -12.38 -41.69
N LYS A 267 14.19 -11.20 -41.04
CA LYS A 267 15.27 -10.84 -40.10
C LYS A 267 15.04 -11.37 -38.68
N ILE A 268 13.80 -11.39 -38.19
CA ILE A 268 13.45 -11.91 -36.86
C ILE A 268 13.45 -13.44 -36.86
N ASP A 269 13.00 -14.09 -37.92
CA ASP A 269 13.08 -15.54 -38.12
C ASP A 269 14.54 -15.97 -38.28
N LYS A 270 15.39 -15.22 -39.01
CA LYS A 270 16.85 -15.44 -39.03
C LYS A 270 17.52 -15.23 -37.68
N VAL A 271 17.10 -14.25 -36.87
CA VAL A 271 17.65 -14.05 -35.51
C VAL A 271 17.18 -15.15 -34.56
N MET A 272 15.96 -15.66 -34.72
CA MET A 272 15.39 -16.74 -33.89
C MET A 272 15.91 -18.14 -34.30
N GLU A 273 16.16 -18.39 -35.59
CA GLU A 273 16.90 -19.56 -36.09
C GLU A 273 18.37 -19.52 -35.67
N GLN A 274 19.03 -18.36 -35.76
CA GLN A 274 20.42 -18.17 -35.31
C GLN A 274 20.60 -18.37 -33.81
N VAL A 275 19.57 -18.18 -32.98
CA VAL A 275 19.62 -18.44 -31.53
C VAL A 275 19.40 -19.93 -31.19
N GLN A 276 18.87 -20.75 -32.11
CA GLN A 276 18.74 -22.20 -31.91
C GLN A 276 20.03 -22.98 -32.19
N ASP A 277 20.92 -22.47 -33.06
CA ASP A 277 22.11 -23.18 -33.55
C ASP A 277 23.44 -22.87 -32.82
N ILE A 278 23.44 -22.08 -31.74
CA ILE A 278 24.65 -21.66 -31.00
C ILE A 278 25.27 -22.79 -30.13
N SER A 279 24.96 -24.07 -30.39
CA SER A 279 25.61 -25.18 -29.68
C SER A 279 26.76 -25.88 -30.44
N ALA A 280 26.96 -25.68 -31.75
CA ALA A 280 28.13 -26.23 -32.43
C ALA A 280 28.48 -25.58 -33.78
N HIS A 281 29.58 -24.83 -33.79
CA HIS A 281 30.50 -24.59 -34.93
C HIS A 281 29.98 -23.82 -36.15
N MET A 282 30.33 -22.52 -36.20
CA MET A 282 30.33 -21.69 -37.40
C MET A 282 31.30 -22.20 -38.48
N GLN A 283 30.83 -22.26 -39.73
CA GLN A 283 31.59 -21.77 -40.89
C GLN A 283 30.70 -20.83 -41.71
N LEU A 284 31.01 -19.54 -41.63
CA LEU A 284 30.39 -18.47 -42.41
C LEU A 284 31.02 -18.40 -43.82
N GLN A 285 30.19 -18.31 -44.85
CA GLN A 285 30.57 -17.61 -46.09
C GLN A 285 29.57 -16.47 -46.37
N ARG A 286 30.05 -15.25 -46.07
CA ARG A 286 29.94 -14.00 -46.84
C ARG A 286 28.59 -13.69 -47.54
N ASP A 287 27.79 -12.80 -46.96
CA ASP A 287 27.77 -11.38 -47.35
C ASP A 287 26.68 -10.56 -46.62
N ASN A 288 27.15 -9.63 -45.78
CA ASN A 288 26.65 -8.27 -45.47
C ASN A 288 25.34 -7.99 -44.69
N GLN A 289 25.57 -7.45 -43.48
CA GLN A 289 24.87 -6.35 -42.76
C GLN A 289 23.82 -6.67 -41.67
N LEU A 290 24.30 -7.23 -40.55
CA LEU A 290 23.85 -6.89 -39.19
C LEU A 290 25.13 -6.63 -38.38
N ALA A 291 25.39 -5.37 -38.02
CA ALA A 291 26.58 -5.01 -37.25
C ALA A 291 26.38 -5.42 -35.79
N LEU A 292 26.93 -6.59 -35.41
CA LEU A 292 27.19 -6.95 -34.02
C LEU A 292 28.48 -6.24 -33.59
N THR A 293 28.36 -5.16 -32.81
CA THR A 293 29.52 -4.45 -32.28
C THR A 293 29.96 -5.06 -30.96
N ASN A 294 31.13 -5.72 -30.95
CA ASN A 294 31.92 -5.84 -29.73
C ASN A 294 32.51 -4.47 -29.42
N GLY A 295 32.41 -4.06 -28.16
CA GLY A 295 32.59 -2.68 -27.72
C GLY A 295 33.87 -2.03 -28.24
N GLU A 296 33.69 -0.96 -29.02
CA GLU A 296 34.60 0.17 -29.09
C GLU A 296 33.77 1.43 -29.34
N THR A 297 34.05 2.45 -28.53
CA THR A 297 33.36 3.72 -28.38
C THR A 297 32.98 4.42 -29.70
N SER A 298 31.69 4.72 -29.86
CA SER A 298 31.21 5.90 -30.61
C SER A 298 29.95 6.44 -29.96
N LEU A 299 30.11 7.62 -29.34
CA LEU A 299 29.09 8.42 -28.68
C LEU A 299 28.15 9.02 -29.74
N VAL A 300 26.88 8.61 -29.80
CA VAL A 300 25.80 9.40 -30.44
C VAL A 300 24.56 9.34 -29.55
N SER A 301 24.24 10.48 -28.94
CA SER A 301 23.05 10.73 -28.14
C SER A 301 21.82 10.91 -29.04
N ASP A 302 20.89 9.96 -29.04
CA ASP A 302 19.49 10.29 -29.30
C ASP A 302 18.52 9.30 -28.64
N VAL A 303 17.79 9.79 -27.65
CA VAL A 303 16.79 9.06 -26.84
C VAL A 303 15.42 9.22 -27.52
N ARG A 304 15.15 8.44 -28.58
CA ARG A 304 13.98 8.69 -29.44
C ARG A 304 12.70 7.95 -29.01
N SER A 305 11.63 8.72 -28.82
CA SER A 305 10.27 8.24 -28.53
C SER A 305 9.45 8.01 -29.82
N GLY A 306 8.57 7.01 -29.82
CA GLY A 306 7.66 6.76 -30.96
C GLY A 306 8.23 5.91 -32.12
N VAL A 307 9.32 5.18 -31.89
CA VAL A 307 9.98 4.31 -32.90
C VAL A 307 9.38 2.88 -33.02
N GLY A 308 8.30 2.58 -32.30
CA GLY A 308 7.58 1.30 -32.45
C GLY A 308 7.94 0.18 -31.46
N LYS A 309 8.75 0.43 -30.42
CA LYS A 309 9.12 -0.56 -29.38
C LYS A 309 7.93 -1.34 -28.82
N SER A 310 6.89 -0.64 -28.35
CA SER A 310 5.69 -1.27 -27.81
C SER A 310 4.87 -2.05 -28.84
N VAL A 311 4.91 -1.61 -30.10
CA VAL A 311 4.22 -2.32 -31.21
C VAL A 311 4.94 -3.63 -31.49
N MET A 312 6.27 -3.62 -31.48
CA MET A 312 7.08 -4.82 -31.62
C MET A 312 6.88 -5.77 -30.42
N ALA A 313 6.84 -5.25 -29.20
CA ALA A 313 6.58 -6.05 -28.00
C ALA A 313 5.22 -6.76 -28.05
N GLY A 314 4.16 -6.05 -28.49
CA GLY A 314 2.84 -6.63 -28.69
C GLY A 314 2.79 -7.66 -29.82
N PHE A 315 3.46 -7.40 -30.93
CA PHE A 315 3.57 -8.37 -32.03
C PHE A 315 4.29 -9.65 -31.60
N LEU A 316 5.40 -9.52 -30.87
CA LEU A 316 6.19 -10.63 -30.38
C LEU A 316 5.40 -11.49 -29.38
N GLN A 317 4.58 -10.85 -28.54
CA GLN A 317 3.62 -11.54 -27.68
C GLN A 317 2.61 -12.34 -28.49
N GLU A 318 1.93 -11.72 -29.46
CA GLU A 318 0.91 -12.39 -30.28
C GLU A 318 1.47 -13.58 -31.04
N HIS A 319 2.66 -13.41 -31.65
CA HIS A 319 3.31 -14.44 -32.45
C HIS A 319 3.73 -15.65 -31.60
N LEU A 320 4.47 -15.43 -30.51
CA LEU A 320 4.91 -16.52 -29.63
C LEU A 320 3.73 -17.25 -28.98
N THR A 321 2.65 -16.53 -28.67
CA THR A 321 1.41 -17.14 -28.16
C THR A 321 0.74 -17.99 -29.24
N ALA A 322 0.72 -17.56 -30.50
CA ALA A 322 0.16 -18.30 -31.63
C ALA A 322 0.95 -19.59 -31.95
N GLU A 323 2.27 -19.58 -31.73
CA GLU A 323 3.14 -20.76 -31.85
C GLU A 323 3.00 -21.76 -30.69
N GLY A 324 2.19 -21.44 -29.66
CA GLY A 324 2.00 -22.29 -28.49
C GLY A 324 3.13 -22.20 -27.46
N SER A 325 3.96 -21.15 -27.51
CA SER A 325 4.95 -20.88 -26.45
C SER A 325 4.29 -20.29 -25.20
N ASN A 326 4.78 -20.70 -24.04
CA ASN A 326 4.38 -20.15 -22.75
C ASN A 326 4.91 -18.71 -22.61
N THR A 327 4.11 -17.73 -23.02
CA THR A 327 4.51 -16.32 -23.09
C THR A 327 3.86 -15.49 -21.97
N VAL A 328 4.67 -14.69 -21.26
CA VAL A 328 4.22 -13.69 -20.28
C VAL A 328 4.53 -12.31 -20.83
N PHE A 329 3.57 -11.39 -20.76
CA PHE A 329 3.73 -10.02 -21.24
C PHE A 329 3.42 -9.00 -20.14
N TYR A 330 4.28 -8.01 -19.97
CA TYR A 330 4.03 -6.89 -19.07
C TYR A 330 4.54 -5.59 -19.65
N ARG A 331 3.78 -4.51 -19.44
CA ARG A 331 4.15 -3.16 -19.87
C ARG A 331 4.10 -2.22 -18.68
N PHE A 332 5.18 -1.49 -18.44
CA PHE A 332 5.17 -0.40 -17.47
C PHE A 332 4.46 0.83 -18.04
N GLN A 333 3.70 1.52 -17.18
CA GLN A 333 2.84 2.64 -17.57
C GLN A 333 2.85 3.76 -16.51
N ARG A 334 3.97 4.48 -16.37
CA ARG A 334 4.12 5.58 -15.40
C ARG A 334 3.07 6.66 -15.58
N SER A 335 2.72 6.95 -16.83
CA SER A 335 1.81 8.02 -17.22
C SER A 335 0.32 7.74 -16.95
N THR A 336 -0.04 6.47 -16.70
CA THR A 336 -1.44 6.01 -16.71
C THR A 336 -1.83 5.31 -15.41
N SER A 337 -0.87 4.71 -14.68
CA SER A 337 -1.16 4.08 -13.39
C SER A 337 0.08 3.96 -12.51
N ALA A 338 0.02 4.56 -11.31
CA ALA A 338 1.01 4.33 -10.26
C ALA A 338 1.08 2.85 -9.82
N ALA A 339 0.01 2.08 -10.08
CA ALA A 339 -0.03 0.65 -9.80
C ALA A 339 0.61 -0.21 -10.90
N GLN A 340 1.06 0.37 -12.03
CA GLN A 340 1.78 -0.32 -13.11
C GLN A 340 3.15 0.30 -13.40
N SER A 341 3.66 1.10 -12.47
CA SER A 341 4.89 1.87 -12.65
C SER A 341 5.99 1.44 -11.71
N ASN A 342 5.91 0.27 -11.07
CA ASN A 342 6.91 -0.18 -10.10
C ASN A 342 7.23 -1.68 -10.26
N PRO A 343 8.40 -2.15 -9.78
CA PRO A 343 8.79 -3.56 -9.95
C PRO A 343 7.80 -4.55 -9.33
N THR A 344 7.14 -4.22 -8.20
CA THR A 344 6.19 -5.12 -7.51
C THR A 344 4.92 -5.38 -8.30
N SER A 345 4.49 -4.40 -9.10
CA SER A 345 3.37 -4.54 -10.04
C SER A 345 3.65 -5.52 -11.17
N PHE A 346 4.86 -5.48 -11.73
CA PHE A 346 5.35 -6.49 -12.68
C PHE A 346 5.31 -7.88 -12.07
N VAL A 347 5.85 -8.05 -10.85
CA VAL A 347 5.85 -9.36 -10.17
C VAL A 347 4.43 -9.89 -9.96
N SER A 348 3.50 -9.04 -9.57
CA SER A 348 2.11 -9.44 -9.32
C SER A 348 1.42 -9.91 -10.60
N SER A 349 1.66 -9.21 -11.70
CA SER A 349 1.16 -9.60 -13.02
C SER A 349 1.79 -10.90 -13.51
N LEU A 350 3.10 -11.06 -13.32
CA LEU A 350 3.85 -12.28 -13.62
C LEU A 350 3.27 -13.48 -12.87
N ILE A 351 3.03 -13.36 -11.55
CA ILE A 351 2.39 -14.41 -10.74
C ILE A 351 1.01 -14.76 -11.31
N SER A 352 0.18 -13.76 -11.59
CA SER A 352 -1.17 -13.98 -12.12
C SER A 352 -1.16 -14.70 -13.47
N GLN A 353 -0.24 -14.34 -14.36
CA GLN A 353 -0.12 -14.95 -15.68
C GLN A 353 0.41 -16.39 -15.58
N LEU A 354 1.44 -16.64 -14.78
CA LEU A 354 1.98 -17.98 -14.55
C LEU A 354 0.96 -18.92 -13.90
N LEU A 355 0.14 -18.44 -12.96
CA LEU A 355 -0.97 -19.21 -12.37
C LEU A 355 -2.07 -19.51 -13.40
N GLY A 356 -2.34 -18.58 -14.33
CA GLY A 356 -3.30 -18.78 -15.41
C GLY A 356 -2.84 -19.84 -16.43
N MET A 357 -1.53 -19.96 -16.64
CA MET A 357 -0.92 -20.92 -17.58
C MET A 357 -0.80 -22.33 -17.01
N SER A 358 -0.86 -22.49 -15.68
CA SER A 358 -0.57 -23.74 -14.96
C SER A 358 -1.79 -24.54 -14.52
N ALA A 359 -2.97 -24.26 -15.08
CA ALA A 359 -4.26 -24.85 -14.67
C ALA A 359 -4.35 -26.38 -14.80
N GLU A 360 -3.41 -27.06 -15.46
CA GLU A 360 -3.47 -28.52 -15.70
C GLU A 360 -2.49 -29.37 -14.86
N SER A 361 -1.46 -28.82 -14.20
CA SER A 361 -0.45 -29.67 -13.50
C SER A 361 0.46 -28.96 -12.48
N PHE A 362 -0.04 -28.61 -11.30
CA PHE A 362 0.81 -28.17 -10.18
C PHE A 362 0.41 -28.82 -8.83
N PRO A 363 1.38 -29.16 -7.96
CA PRO A 363 1.11 -29.46 -6.56
C PRO A 363 0.87 -28.12 -5.82
N VAL A 364 -0.40 -27.73 -5.77
CA VAL A 364 -0.92 -26.39 -5.41
C VAL A 364 -0.70 -25.96 -3.94
N THR A 365 -0.23 -26.82 -3.05
CA THR A 365 -0.26 -26.54 -1.61
C THR A 365 0.75 -25.47 -1.16
N GLY A 366 1.99 -25.47 -1.65
CA GLY A 366 3.02 -24.54 -1.13
C GLY A 366 2.86 -23.07 -1.57
N VAL A 367 2.54 -22.84 -2.84
CA VAL A 367 2.48 -21.48 -3.42
C VAL A 367 1.18 -20.76 -3.06
N LEU A 368 0.05 -21.47 -3.00
CA LEU A 368 -1.19 -20.87 -2.51
C LEU A 368 -1.09 -20.51 -1.04
N ASP A 369 -0.42 -21.32 -0.21
CA ASP A 369 -0.16 -20.97 1.18
C ASP A 369 0.72 -19.72 1.29
N GLN A 370 1.75 -19.59 0.45
CA GLN A 370 2.55 -18.37 0.37
C GLN A 370 1.71 -17.15 -0.04
N LEU A 371 0.89 -17.26 -1.10
CA LEU A 371 0.02 -16.16 -1.56
C LEU A 371 -1.05 -15.80 -0.54
N GLN A 372 -1.68 -16.79 0.10
CA GLN A 372 -2.67 -16.58 1.15
C GLN A 372 -2.02 -15.89 2.36
N ASN A 373 -0.79 -16.28 2.70
CA ASN A 373 -0.01 -15.61 3.74
C ASN A 373 0.31 -14.15 3.37
N LEU A 374 0.62 -13.85 2.11
CA LEU A 374 0.80 -12.47 1.64
C LEU A 374 -0.50 -11.66 1.73
N VAL A 375 -1.63 -12.20 1.27
CA VAL A 375 -2.95 -11.54 1.32
C VAL A 375 -3.41 -11.27 2.77
N THR A 376 -3.01 -12.11 3.73
CA THR A 376 -3.28 -11.88 5.15
C THR A 376 -2.34 -10.88 5.83
N ARG A 377 -1.16 -10.61 5.28
CA ARG A 377 -0.12 -9.77 5.89
C ARG A 377 -0.03 -8.36 5.29
N PHE A 378 -0.52 -8.18 4.08
CA PHE A 378 -0.40 -6.93 3.33
C PHE A 378 -1.77 -6.50 2.79
N PRO A 379 -2.12 -5.20 2.84
CA PRO A 379 -3.34 -4.68 2.20
C PRO A 379 -3.43 -5.04 0.72
N PRO A 380 -4.64 -5.13 0.14
CA PRO A 380 -4.82 -5.45 -1.27
C PRO A 380 -4.16 -4.38 -2.17
N GLY A 381 -3.18 -4.81 -2.96
CA GLY A 381 -2.46 -3.98 -3.94
C GLY A 381 -0.95 -4.31 -3.99
N PRO A 382 -0.33 -4.37 -5.18
CA PRO A 382 1.08 -4.74 -5.35
C PRO A 382 2.07 -3.81 -4.63
N GLN A 383 1.67 -2.54 -4.41
CA GLN A 383 2.46 -1.53 -3.73
C GLN A 383 2.64 -1.77 -2.22
N HIS A 384 1.83 -2.63 -1.61
CA HIS A 384 1.86 -2.87 -0.16
C HIS A 384 2.72 -4.09 0.24
N CYS A 385 3.20 -4.87 -0.74
CA CYS A 385 4.04 -6.05 -0.51
C CYS A 385 5.50 -5.78 -0.92
N PRO A 386 6.50 -6.00 -0.06
CA PRO A 386 7.90 -5.78 -0.41
C PRO A 386 8.37 -6.64 -1.59
N PHE A 387 9.14 -6.06 -2.51
CA PHE A 387 9.59 -6.70 -3.76
C PHE A 387 10.21 -8.08 -3.55
N LYS A 388 11.18 -8.22 -2.63
CA LYS A 388 11.83 -9.51 -2.37
C LYS A 388 10.84 -10.61 -1.95
N THR A 389 9.79 -10.25 -1.21
CA THR A 389 8.80 -11.22 -0.69
C THR A 389 7.88 -11.70 -1.80
N ILE A 390 7.36 -10.79 -2.62
CA ILE A 390 6.49 -11.15 -3.75
C ILE A 390 7.30 -11.81 -4.87
N TRP A 391 8.54 -11.39 -5.10
CA TRP A 391 9.44 -11.98 -6.08
C TRP A 391 9.79 -13.43 -5.73
N ALA A 392 10.00 -13.76 -4.46
CA ALA A 392 10.23 -15.15 -4.05
C ALA A 392 9.08 -16.09 -4.48
N VAL A 393 7.83 -15.61 -4.44
CA VAL A 393 6.66 -16.37 -4.93
C VAL A 393 6.71 -16.51 -6.45
N ALA A 394 7.01 -15.43 -7.17
CA ALA A 394 7.15 -15.47 -8.63
C ALA A 394 8.30 -16.38 -9.10
N ALA A 395 9.45 -16.32 -8.42
CA ALA A 395 10.61 -17.16 -8.68
C ALA A 395 10.31 -18.64 -8.41
N SER A 396 9.63 -18.94 -7.29
CA SER A 396 9.17 -20.29 -7.00
C SER A 396 8.20 -20.80 -8.06
N LEU A 397 7.27 -19.96 -8.53
CA LEU A 397 6.39 -20.30 -9.65
C LEU A 397 7.19 -20.60 -10.92
N LEU A 398 8.09 -19.70 -11.34
CA LEU A 398 8.97 -19.90 -12.49
C LEU A 398 9.73 -21.22 -12.42
N GLN A 399 10.36 -21.55 -11.28
CA GLN A 399 11.09 -22.80 -11.06
C GLN A 399 10.20 -24.04 -11.17
N THR A 400 8.97 -23.96 -10.69
CA THR A 400 8.06 -25.10 -10.61
C THR A 400 7.29 -25.32 -11.92
N SER A 401 7.30 -24.34 -12.84
CA SER A 401 6.54 -24.37 -14.11
C SER A 401 6.93 -25.49 -15.08
N GLY A 402 8.10 -26.13 -14.88
CA GLY A 402 8.60 -27.28 -15.66
C GLY A 402 8.81 -27.04 -17.17
N SER A 403 8.39 -25.90 -17.70
CA SER A 403 8.33 -25.53 -19.12
C SER A 403 9.00 -24.19 -19.34
N ARG A 404 9.63 -23.99 -20.51
CA ARG A 404 10.34 -22.75 -20.84
C ARG A 404 9.33 -21.61 -21.00
N VAL A 405 9.50 -20.53 -20.21
CA VAL A 405 8.67 -19.33 -20.30
C VAL A 405 9.40 -18.25 -21.09
N SER A 406 8.69 -17.57 -21.99
CA SER A 406 9.17 -16.37 -22.69
C SER A 406 8.58 -15.13 -22.02
N VAL A 407 9.42 -14.34 -21.35
CA VAL A 407 9.02 -13.12 -20.64
C VAL A 407 9.29 -11.91 -21.52
N ILE A 408 8.26 -11.15 -21.85
CA ILE A 408 8.35 -9.92 -22.64
C ILE A 408 8.03 -8.75 -21.72
N ILE A 409 8.97 -7.82 -21.59
CA ILE A 409 8.82 -6.61 -20.78
C ILE A 409 8.90 -5.39 -21.67
N ASP A 410 7.82 -4.61 -21.74
CA ASP A 410 7.74 -3.37 -22.51
C ASP A 410 7.85 -2.13 -21.61
N ALA A 411 8.45 -1.07 -22.17
CA ALA A 411 8.64 0.23 -21.53
C ALA A 411 9.36 0.17 -20.17
N MET A 412 10.43 -0.62 -20.01
CA MET A 412 11.17 -0.72 -18.74
C MET A 412 11.66 0.63 -18.21
N ASP A 413 11.92 1.58 -19.12
CA ASP A 413 12.26 2.97 -18.82
C ASP A 413 11.13 3.74 -18.08
N GLU A 414 9.88 3.28 -18.14
CA GLU A 414 8.75 3.83 -17.38
C GLU A 414 8.60 3.21 -15.97
N CYS A 415 9.52 2.34 -15.54
CA CYS A 415 9.49 1.82 -14.17
C CYS A 415 10.12 2.81 -13.18
N LEU A 416 9.40 3.13 -12.10
CA LEU A 416 9.87 3.92 -10.97
C LEU A 416 10.77 3.08 -10.07
N PHE A 417 12.02 3.52 -9.92
CA PHE A 417 13.00 2.95 -8.99
C PHE A 417 13.36 3.91 -7.85
N ASP A 418 12.67 5.06 -7.76
CA ASP A 418 13.00 6.17 -6.85
C ASP A 418 12.61 5.91 -5.38
N ASP A 419 11.83 4.87 -5.11
CA ASP A 419 11.46 4.48 -3.74
C ASP A 419 12.62 3.69 -3.10
N PRO A 420 13.17 4.13 -1.95
CA PRO A 420 14.25 3.43 -1.24
C PRO A 420 13.92 1.98 -0.84
N SER A 421 12.63 1.60 -0.81
CA SER A 421 12.16 0.26 -0.50
C SER A 421 12.09 -0.69 -1.71
N LEU A 422 12.22 -0.17 -2.93
CA LEU A 422 12.26 -0.94 -4.17
C LEU A 422 13.71 -1.28 -4.55
N PRO A 423 13.96 -2.40 -5.25
CA PRO A 423 15.30 -2.70 -5.75
C PRO A 423 15.71 -1.65 -6.79
N GLY A 424 16.93 -1.12 -6.72
CA GLY A 424 17.49 -0.34 -7.83
C GLY A 424 17.58 -1.16 -9.12
N VAL A 425 17.70 -0.49 -10.28
CA VAL A 425 17.74 -1.11 -11.61
C VAL A 425 18.69 -2.31 -11.69
N PRO A 426 19.97 -2.25 -11.24
CA PRO A 426 20.88 -3.38 -11.34
C PRO A 426 20.43 -4.57 -10.48
N ALA A 427 19.93 -4.31 -9.27
CA ALA A 427 19.46 -5.36 -8.36
C ALA A 427 18.21 -6.05 -8.91
N PHE A 428 17.27 -5.29 -9.49
CA PHE A 428 16.08 -5.84 -10.12
C PHE A 428 16.42 -6.74 -11.31
N LEU A 429 17.24 -6.24 -12.25
CA LEU A 429 17.64 -6.98 -13.44
C LEU A 429 18.47 -8.22 -13.11
N ASN A 430 19.40 -8.13 -12.16
CA ASN A 430 20.16 -9.29 -11.70
C ASN A 430 19.24 -10.38 -11.14
N THR A 431 18.29 -10.02 -10.28
CA THR A 431 17.35 -10.99 -9.69
C THR A 431 16.48 -11.65 -10.77
N LEU A 432 16.03 -10.87 -11.76
CA LEU A 432 15.28 -11.35 -12.92
C LEU A 432 16.12 -12.33 -13.76
N PHE A 433 17.33 -11.93 -14.15
CA PHE A 433 18.21 -12.73 -15.00
C PHE A 433 18.72 -14.00 -14.31
N GLU A 434 19.01 -13.96 -13.01
CA GLU A 434 19.34 -15.14 -12.21
C GLU A 434 18.19 -16.17 -12.26
N SER A 435 16.96 -15.74 -12.00
CA SER A 435 15.77 -16.61 -12.02
C SER A 435 15.50 -17.18 -13.42
N ILE A 436 15.79 -16.42 -14.48
CA ILE A 436 15.65 -16.86 -15.88
C ILE A 436 16.74 -17.87 -16.25
N ARG A 437 17.99 -17.64 -15.83
CA ARG A 437 19.13 -18.54 -16.06
C ARG A 437 18.90 -19.90 -15.42
N GLU A 438 18.41 -19.92 -14.18
CA GLU A 438 18.09 -21.16 -13.45
C GLU A 438 16.98 -21.97 -14.14
N THR A 439 16.03 -21.31 -14.79
CA THR A 439 14.85 -21.95 -15.39
C THR A 439 14.95 -22.20 -16.90
N ARG A 440 16.07 -21.80 -17.55
CA ARG A 440 16.26 -21.82 -19.01
C ARG A 440 15.13 -21.10 -19.78
N SER A 441 14.53 -20.10 -19.15
CA SER A 441 13.51 -19.22 -19.73
C SER A 441 14.17 -18.20 -20.65
N LYS A 442 13.38 -17.51 -21.48
CA LYS A 442 13.87 -16.41 -22.34
C LYS A 442 13.27 -15.10 -21.86
N VAL A 443 14.03 -14.01 -21.97
CA VAL A 443 13.51 -12.66 -21.68
C VAL A 443 13.86 -11.70 -22.81
N VAL A 444 12.88 -10.87 -23.17
CA VAL A 444 13.06 -9.75 -24.09
C VAL A 444 12.60 -8.49 -23.37
N ILE A 445 13.49 -7.51 -23.29
CA ILE A 445 13.23 -6.23 -22.61
C ILE A 445 13.27 -5.12 -23.66
N PHE A 446 12.18 -4.38 -23.78
CA PHE A 446 12.12 -3.16 -24.56
C PHE A 446 12.29 -1.97 -23.60
N ALA A 447 13.35 -1.20 -23.82
CA ALA A 447 13.71 -0.04 -23.02
C ALA A 447 14.33 1.04 -23.89
N ARG A 448 14.48 2.25 -23.34
CA ARG A 448 15.35 3.27 -23.93
C ARG A 448 16.82 2.98 -23.61
N PRO A 449 17.75 3.39 -24.50
CA PRO A 449 19.19 3.25 -24.24
C PRO A 449 19.63 4.29 -23.20
N GLU A 450 19.29 4.07 -21.93
CA GLU A 450 19.82 4.86 -20.81
C GLU A 450 21.08 4.20 -20.24
N PRO A 451 22.08 4.98 -19.79
CA PRO A 451 23.33 4.46 -19.23
C PRO A 451 23.14 3.38 -18.16
N ILE A 452 22.08 3.52 -17.34
CA ILE A 452 21.76 2.60 -16.25
C ILE A 452 21.32 1.22 -16.74
N PHE A 453 20.67 1.13 -17.91
CA PHE A 453 20.28 -0.13 -18.54
C PHE A 453 21.40 -0.70 -19.39
N THR A 454 22.20 0.13 -20.05
CA THR A 454 23.35 -0.32 -20.85
C THR A 454 24.46 -0.93 -19.99
N ALA A 455 24.78 -0.33 -18.83
CA ALA A 455 25.77 -0.87 -17.89
C ALA A 455 25.32 -2.19 -17.22
N ALA A 456 24.01 -2.42 -17.11
CA ALA A 456 23.45 -3.62 -16.47
C ALA A 456 23.31 -4.82 -17.42
N VAL A 457 23.45 -4.62 -18.74
CA VAL A 457 23.12 -5.62 -19.79
C VAL A 457 24.37 -6.09 -20.56
N GLU A 458 25.58 -5.89 -20.03
CA GLU A 458 26.88 -6.22 -20.67
C GLU A 458 27.05 -7.68 -21.18
N SER A 459 26.11 -8.59 -20.88
CA SER A 459 26.13 -10.00 -21.33
C SER A 459 24.95 -10.43 -22.24
N GLY A 460 24.13 -9.49 -22.73
CA GLY A 460 22.94 -9.78 -23.56
C GLY A 460 23.04 -9.33 -25.02
N ILE A 461 22.29 -9.99 -25.92
CA ILE A 461 22.14 -9.55 -27.33
C ILE A 461 21.27 -8.30 -27.37
N SER A 462 21.79 -7.20 -27.90
CA SER A 462 21.07 -5.93 -28.01
C SER A 462 20.71 -5.63 -29.47
N ILE A 463 19.44 -5.30 -29.72
CA ILE A 463 18.95 -4.87 -31.04
C ILE A 463 18.70 -3.36 -30.98
N PHE A 464 19.45 -2.60 -31.78
CA PHE A 464 19.28 -1.15 -31.88
C PHE A 464 18.33 -0.80 -33.03
N MET A 465 17.26 -0.06 -32.73
CA MET A 465 16.29 0.42 -33.72
C MET A 465 16.75 1.77 -34.31
N ALA A 466 17.74 1.72 -35.20
CA ALA A 466 18.32 2.91 -35.83
C ALA A 466 17.41 3.51 -36.93
N GLU A 467 17.57 4.82 -37.19
CA GLU A 467 16.73 5.58 -38.13
C GLU A 467 16.76 5.03 -39.56
N ASP A 468 17.95 4.70 -40.06
CA ASP A 468 18.19 4.12 -41.38
C ASP A 468 17.51 2.76 -41.56
N LEU A 469 17.42 1.98 -40.47
CA LEU A 469 16.75 0.68 -40.45
C LEU A 469 15.22 0.78 -40.40
N LEU A 470 14.67 1.80 -39.72
CA LEU A 470 13.23 1.97 -39.52
C LEU A 470 12.52 2.75 -40.63
N LEU A 471 13.26 3.57 -41.39
CA LEU A 471 12.68 4.47 -42.39
C LEU A 471 11.78 3.76 -43.42
N PRO A 472 12.12 2.57 -43.97
CA PRO A 472 11.24 1.86 -44.91
C PRO A 472 9.88 1.49 -44.30
N ASP A 473 9.87 1.09 -43.02
CA ASP A 473 8.66 0.68 -42.31
C ASP A 473 7.79 1.90 -41.97
N VAL A 474 8.40 3.00 -41.54
CA VAL A 474 7.72 4.28 -41.30
C VAL A 474 7.04 4.79 -42.57
N MET A 475 7.72 4.70 -43.72
CA MET A 475 7.18 5.12 -45.01
C MET A 475 6.01 4.24 -45.46
N THR A 476 6.08 2.93 -45.19
CA THR A 476 4.98 1.99 -45.46
C THR A 476 3.76 2.30 -44.59
N PHE A 477 3.98 2.54 -43.29
CA PHE A 477 2.93 2.97 -42.37
C PHE A 477 2.29 4.30 -42.81
N ALA A 478 3.11 5.30 -43.14
CA ALA A 478 2.66 6.62 -43.52
C ALA A 478 1.79 6.61 -44.79
N ARG A 479 2.19 5.84 -45.80
CA ARG A 479 1.40 5.67 -47.05
C ARG A 479 0.02 5.11 -46.74
N LYS A 480 -0.05 4.03 -45.96
CA LYS A 480 -1.31 3.40 -45.58
C LYS A 480 -2.20 4.31 -44.73
N LYS A 481 -1.63 5.05 -43.78
CA LYS A 481 -2.39 6.00 -42.95
C LYS A 481 -2.89 7.20 -43.77
N TYR A 482 -2.11 7.68 -44.74
CA TYR A 482 -2.53 8.74 -45.68
C TYR A 482 -3.77 8.31 -46.47
N GLU A 483 -3.77 7.07 -46.99
CA GLU A 483 -4.90 6.48 -47.71
C GLU A 483 -6.14 6.31 -46.80
N GLN A 484 -5.95 5.85 -45.56
CA GLN A 484 -7.05 5.67 -44.59
C GLN A 484 -7.74 6.98 -44.21
N LEU A 485 -7.01 8.08 -44.17
CA LEU A 485 -7.55 9.40 -43.88
C LEU A 485 -8.29 10.02 -45.08
N GLY A 486 -8.26 9.39 -46.25
CA GLY A 486 -8.95 9.88 -47.45
C GLY A 486 -8.40 11.21 -47.98
N LEU A 487 -7.10 11.45 -47.79
CA LEU A 487 -6.44 12.71 -48.19
C LEU A 487 -6.29 12.81 -49.72
N PRO A 488 -6.08 14.02 -50.28
CA PRO A 488 -6.02 14.21 -51.73
C PRO A 488 -4.86 13.44 -52.39
N ASN A 489 -5.18 12.45 -53.23
CA ASN A 489 -4.19 11.62 -53.92
C ASN A 489 -3.14 12.42 -54.72
N SER A 490 -3.49 13.60 -55.23
CA SER A 490 -2.57 14.47 -55.97
C SER A 490 -1.38 14.99 -55.16
N GLU A 491 -1.49 15.01 -53.82
CA GLU A 491 -0.47 15.54 -52.91
C GLU A 491 0.22 14.43 -52.10
N MET A 492 -0.10 13.15 -52.35
CA MET A 492 0.39 12.00 -51.57
C MET A 492 1.91 11.88 -51.61
N GLU A 493 2.52 11.96 -52.79
CA GLU A 493 3.98 11.82 -52.93
C GLU A 493 4.72 13.00 -52.27
N VAL A 494 4.12 14.19 -52.28
CA VAL A 494 4.69 15.35 -51.58
C VAL A 494 4.60 15.15 -50.07
N ALA A 495 3.47 14.67 -49.55
CA ALA A 495 3.31 14.38 -48.13
C ALA A 495 4.23 13.25 -47.64
N LEU A 496 4.41 12.19 -48.43
CA LEU A 496 5.30 11.08 -48.08
C LEU A 496 6.78 11.49 -48.13
N GLU A 497 7.20 12.29 -49.12
CA GLU A 497 8.57 12.82 -49.14
C GLU A 497 8.84 13.71 -47.91
N ARG A 498 7.82 14.43 -47.42
CA ARG A 498 7.92 15.18 -46.16
C ARG A 498 8.08 14.28 -44.94
N VAL A 499 7.34 13.17 -44.88
CA VAL A 499 7.53 12.15 -43.84
C VAL A 499 8.94 11.55 -43.89
N ARG A 500 9.46 11.28 -45.09
CA ARG A 500 10.81 10.72 -45.27
C ARG A 500 11.89 11.63 -44.70
N LEU A 501 11.78 12.93 -44.91
CA LEU A 501 12.79 13.92 -44.52
C LEU A 501 12.74 14.31 -43.03
N ALA A 502 11.57 14.21 -42.38
CA ALA A 502 11.35 14.80 -41.05
C ALA A 502 10.88 13.82 -39.98
N SER A 503 10.48 12.59 -40.33
CA SER A 503 10.05 11.59 -39.33
C SER A 503 11.19 11.07 -38.47
N HIS A 504 12.43 11.08 -38.98
CA HIS A 504 13.62 10.58 -38.30
C HIS A 504 13.45 9.18 -37.67
N GLY A 505 12.69 8.30 -38.34
CA GLY A 505 12.37 6.95 -37.85
C GLY A 505 11.22 6.87 -36.82
N SER A 506 10.52 7.98 -36.56
CA SER A 506 9.38 8.04 -35.62
C SER A 506 8.04 7.81 -36.33
N PHE A 507 7.42 6.65 -36.08
CA PHE A 507 6.05 6.36 -36.50
C PHE A 507 5.04 7.34 -35.89
N ARG A 508 5.27 7.76 -34.65
CA ARG A 508 4.38 8.69 -33.95
C ARG A 508 4.41 10.09 -34.56
N TRP A 509 5.58 10.55 -34.98
CA TRP A 509 5.67 11.83 -35.72
C TRP A 509 4.90 11.74 -37.04
N ALA A 510 5.09 10.66 -37.80
CA ALA A 510 4.38 10.45 -39.07
C ALA A 510 2.86 10.42 -38.87
N GLU A 511 2.41 9.74 -37.82
CA GLU A 511 1.00 9.70 -37.44
C GLU A 511 0.43 11.08 -37.09
N VAL A 512 1.08 11.82 -36.20
CA VAL A 512 0.60 13.15 -35.78
C VAL A 512 0.59 14.14 -36.95
N PHE A 513 1.60 14.09 -37.82
CA PHE A 513 1.66 14.91 -39.03
C PHE A 513 0.51 14.60 -39.99
N LEU A 514 0.25 13.31 -40.26
CA LEU A 514 -0.83 12.90 -41.15
C LEU A 514 -2.21 13.23 -40.57
N ASP A 515 -2.41 13.04 -39.27
CA ASP A 515 -3.65 13.43 -38.60
C ASP A 515 -3.83 14.96 -38.60
N HIS A 516 -2.74 15.73 -38.51
CA HIS A 516 -2.78 17.19 -38.64
C HIS A 516 -3.17 17.65 -40.05
N LEU A 517 -2.71 16.96 -41.10
CA LEU A 517 -3.18 17.20 -42.47
C LEU A 517 -4.66 16.86 -42.62
N GLY A 518 -5.12 15.76 -42.03
CA GLY A 518 -6.52 15.33 -42.06
C GLY A 518 -7.51 16.25 -41.34
N GLN A 519 -7.02 17.19 -40.51
CA GLN A 519 -7.87 18.20 -39.86
C GLN A 519 -8.17 19.41 -40.76
N SER A 520 -7.53 19.52 -41.92
CA SER A 520 -7.77 20.65 -42.83
C SER A 520 -9.11 20.53 -43.54
N LEU A 521 -9.86 21.64 -43.59
CA LEU A 521 -11.16 21.72 -44.25
C LEU A 521 -11.08 22.29 -45.67
N GLN A 522 -10.02 23.06 -45.98
CA GLN A 522 -9.80 23.70 -47.28
C GLN A 522 -8.44 23.32 -47.85
N MET A 523 -8.34 23.25 -49.19
CA MET A 523 -7.07 22.92 -49.88
C MET A 523 -5.96 23.95 -49.66
N ALA A 524 -6.30 25.22 -49.42
CA ALA A 524 -5.32 26.24 -49.05
C ALA A 524 -4.68 25.95 -47.68
N ASP A 525 -5.49 25.55 -46.70
CA ASP A 525 -5.04 25.14 -45.36
C ASP A 525 -4.25 23.82 -45.42
N PHE A 526 -4.74 22.84 -46.18
CA PHE A 526 -4.02 21.58 -46.42
C PHE A 526 -2.61 21.82 -46.97
N ARG A 527 -2.48 22.66 -48.02
CA ARG A 527 -1.19 23.02 -48.62
C ARG A 527 -0.31 23.85 -47.68
N ALA A 528 -0.89 24.76 -46.91
CA ALA A 528 -0.14 25.52 -45.90
C ALA A 528 0.48 24.56 -44.87
N ARG A 529 -0.32 23.67 -44.27
CA ARG A 529 0.13 22.67 -43.29
C ARG A 529 1.17 21.69 -43.84
N LEU A 530 1.06 21.35 -45.13
CA LEU A 530 2.02 20.50 -45.83
C LEU A 530 3.39 21.17 -46.01
N HIS A 531 3.45 22.51 -45.96
CA HIS A 531 4.68 23.30 -46.05
C HIS A 531 5.18 23.88 -44.72
N THR A 532 4.32 24.01 -43.70
CA THR A 532 4.69 24.48 -42.35
C THR A 532 4.75 23.31 -41.37
N ILE A 533 5.89 22.63 -41.26
CA ILE A 533 6.05 21.47 -40.37
C ILE A 533 7.20 21.68 -39.39
N PRO A 534 7.00 21.41 -38.09
CA PRO A 534 8.08 21.36 -37.12
C PRO A 534 8.92 20.07 -37.21
N PRO A 535 10.27 20.14 -37.15
CA PRO A 535 11.17 19.00 -37.37
C PRO A 535 11.23 17.97 -36.22
N SER A 536 10.42 18.09 -35.17
CA SER A 536 10.40 17.13 -34.06
C SER A 536 9.06 17.13 -33.31
N LEU A 537 8.76 16.03 -32.59
CA LEU A 537 7.57 15.91 -31.74
C LEU A 537 7.48 17.03 -30.70
N SER A 538 8.61 17.42 -30.09
CA SER A 538 8.65 18.52 -29.12
C SER A 538 8.23 19.84 -29.75
N LYS A 539 8.67 20.15 -30.98
CA LYS A 539 8.23 21.37 -31.68
C LYS A 539 6.76 21.31 -32.10
N LEU A 540 6.22 20.11 -32.35
CA LEU A 540 4.79 19.88 -32.60
C LEU A 540 3.96 20.15 -31.33
N TYR A 541 4.41 19.69 -30.16
CA TYR A 541 3.77 20.00 -28.88
C TYR A 541 3.89 21.49 -28.52
N THR A 542 5.05 22.10 -28.75
CA THR A 542 5.27 23.54 -28.65
C THR A 542 4.29 24.31 -29.53
N GLN A 543 4.16 23.93 -30.82
CA GLN A 543 3.23 24.58 -31.72
C GLN A 543 1.78 24.41 -31.24
N SER A 544 1.40 23.22 -30.77
CA SER A 544 0.06 23.01 -30.21
C SER A 544 -0.23 23.89 -28.98
N LEU A 545 0.76 24.13 -28.11
CA LEU A 545 0.61 25.05 -26.99
C LEU A 545 0.45 26.49 -27.46
N LEU A 546 1.25 26.93 -28.44
CA LEU A 546 1.24 28.27 -29.04
C LEU A 546 -0.02 28.55 -29.85
N ASP A 547 -0.47 27.63 -30.70
CA ASP A 547 -1.71 27.72 -31.47
C ASP A 547 -2.91 27.92 -30.54
N ALA A 548 -2.87 27.24 -29.40
CA ALA A 548 -3.93 27.32 -28.43
C ALA A 548 -3.85 28.60 -27.57
N VAL A 549 -2.74 29.35 -27.56
CA VAL A 549 -2.70 30.76 -27.07
C VAL A 549 -3.43 31.70 -28.03
N GLN A 550 -3.38 31.42 -29.34
CA GLN A 550 -4.06 32.25 -30.35
C GLN A 550 -5.54 31.91 -30.48
N ARG A 551 -5.92 30.64 -30.28
CA ARG A 551 -7.28 30.13 -30.48
C ARG A 551 -8.21 30.29 -29.28
N LEU A 552 -7.71 30.09 -28.07
CA LEU A 552 -8.53 30.08 -26.86
C LEU A 552 -8.63 31.48 -26.26
N ASN A 553 -9.76 31.77 -25.60
CA ASN A 553 -9.86 32.98 -24.78
C ASN A 553 -9.01 32.86 -23.49
N GLU A 554 -8.87 33.96 -22.76
CA GLU A 554 -7.99 34.02 -21.57
C GLU A 554 -8.40 33.01 -20.48
N ASP A 555 -9.70 32.82 -20.25
CA ASP A 555 -10.20 31.90 -19.21
C ASP A 555 -10.06 30.43 -19.62
N GLU A 556 -10.32 30.10 -20.88
CA GLU A 556 -10.11 28.78 -21.47
C GLU A 556 -8.62 28.40 -21.47
N LEU A 557 -7.75 29.36 -21.79
CA LEU A 557 -6.30 29.19 -21.76
C LEU A 557 -5.81 28.91 -20.34
N LYS A 558 -6.26 29.70 -19.35
CA LYS A 558 -5.96 29.48 -17.92
C LYS A 558 -6.44 28.10 -17.47
N CYS A 559 -7.68 27.73 -17.80
CA CYS A 559 -8.27 26.44 -17.45
C CYS A 559 -7.48 25.27 -18.05
N ARG A 560 -7.19 25.32 -19.35
CA ARG A 560 -6.38 24.30 -20.05
C ARG A 560 -5.03 24.10 -19.37
N ASN A 561 -4.32 25.19 -19.13
CA ASN A 561 -2.98 25.14 -18.54
C ASN A 561 -3.03 24.52 -17.15
N ALA A 562 -4.00 24.92 -16.33
CA ALA A 562 -4.16 24.40 -14.99
C ALA A 562 -4.50 22.90 -14.98
N LEU A 563 -5.32 22.43 -15.93
CA LEU A 563 -5.62 21.01 -16.12
C LEU A 563 -4.35 20.21 -16.48
N LEU A 564 -3.56 20.68 -17.46
CA LEU A 564 -2.33 20.01 -17.90
C LEU A 564 -1.31 19.92 -16.75
N LEU A 565 -1.11 21.01 -16.01
CA LEU A 565 -0.18 21.07 -14.88
C LEU A 565 -0.63 20.15 -13.72
N ALA A 566 -1.92 20.11 -13.42
CA ALA A 566 -2.45 19.22 -12.39
C ALA A 566 -2.29 17.74 -12.77
N ASN A 567 -2.56 17.36 -14.01
CA ASN A 567 -2.34 15.99 -14.48
C ASN A 567 -0.86 15.60 -14.49
N PHE A 568 0.02 16.56 -14.82
CA PHE A 568 1.45 16.36 -14.84
C PHE A 568 2.01 15.96 -13.46
N GLN A 569 1.63 16.70 -12.40
CA GLN A 569 2.18 16.50 -11.05
C GLN A 569 1.35 15.63 -10.11
N ALA A 570 0.15 15.21 -10.52
CA ALA A 570 -0.71 14.38 -9.67
C ALA A 570 -0.01 13.08 -9.26
N GLN A 571 -0.16 12.69 -7.99
CA GLN A 571 0.44 11.47 -7.42
C GLN A 571 -0.27 10.18 -7.87
N ARG A 572 -1.48 10.33 -8.41
CA ARG A 572 -2.25 9.27 -9.07
C ARG A 572 -3.11 9.89 -10.18
N PRO A 573 -3.54 9.12 -11.19
CA PRO A 573 -4.52 9.58 -12.15
C PRO A 573 -5.74 10.18 -11.45
N LEU A 574 -6.12 11.39 -11.86
CA LEU A 574 -7.26 12.10 -11.32
C LEU A 574 -8.53 11.65 -12.06
N LYS A 575 -9.58 11.37 -11.29
CA LYS A 575 -10.91 11.07 -11.85
C LYS A 575 -11.48 12.33 -12.50
N ILE A 576 -12.33 12.16 -13.50
CA ILE A 576 -13.03 13.28 -14.13
C ILE A 576 -13.91 14.02 -13.10
N SER A 577 -14.52 13.31 -12.15
CA SER A 577 -15.30 13.92 -11.05
C SER A 577 -14.42 14.75 -10.11
N GLU A 578 -13.23 14.27 -9.79
CA GLU A 578 -12.26 14.97 -8.94
C GLU A 578 -11.75 16.25 -9.62
N ILE A 579 -11.51 16.22 -10.93
CA ILE A 579 -11.14 17.39 -11.71
C ILE A 579 -12.31 18.37 -11.78
N ALA A 580 -13.53 17.88 -12.00
CA ALA A 580 -14.71 18.73 -12.04
C ALA A 580 -14.91 19.49 -10.73
N ASP A 581 -14.71 18.82 -9.60
CA ASP A 581 -14.75 19.41 -8.25
C ASP A 581 -13.60 20.42 -8.06
N ALA A 582 -12.34 20.01 -8.30
CA ALA A 582 -11.15 20.85 -8.08
C ALA A 582 -11.08 22.11 -8.95
N PHE A 583 -11.59 22.03 -10.18
CA PHE A 583 -11.55 23.11 -11.17
C PHE A 583 -12.91 23.78 -11.37
N SER A 584 -13.92 23.43 -10.56
CA SER A 584 -15.29 23.96 -10.68
C SER A 584 -15.87 23.82 -12.09
N LEU A 585 -15.56 22.72 -12.78
CA LEU A 585 -16.13 22.41 -14.09
C LEU A 585 -17.53 21.83 -13.92
N ARG A 586 -18.37 22.01 -14.95
CA ARG A 586 -19.68 21.35 -15.03
C ARG A 586 -19.50 19.82 -15.05
N PRO A 587 -19.95 19.06 -14.03
CA PRO A 587 -19.66 17.63 -13.92
C PRO A 587 -20.17 16.80 -15.11
N ASP A 588 -21.34 17.16 -15.65
CA ASP A 588 -21.98 16.52 -16.81
C ASP A 588 -21.21 16.74 -18.11
N ARG A 589 -20.38 17.79 -18.20
CA ARG A 589 -19.60 18.14 -19.39
C ARG A 589 -18.09 18.11 -19.17
N ALA A 590 -17.61 17.76 -17.98
CA ALA A 590 -16.20 17.79 -17.64
C ALA A 590 -15.35 16.99 -18.63
N ALA A 591 -15.81 15.79 -19.04
CA ALA A 591 -15.10 14.97 -20.02
C ALA A 591 -14.93 15.64 -21.39
N ILE A 592 -15.96 16.39 -21.83
CA ILE A 592 -15.97 17.11 -23.10
C ILE A 592 -15.07 18.35 -22.99
N ILE A 593 -15.22 19.14 -21.92
CA ILE A 593 -14.43 20.35 -21.67
C ILE A 593 -12.93 20.01 -21.63
N ILE A 594 -12.55 18.98 -20.88
CA ILE A 594 -11.16 18.51 -20.81
C ILE A 594 -10.64 18.11 -22.19
N SER A 595 -11.45 17.37 -22.95
CA SER A 595 -11.09 16.93 -24.30
C SER A 595 -10.93 18.09 -25.29
N ASP A 596 -11.80 19.09 -25.24
CA ASP A 596 -11.79 20.23 -26.16
C ASP A 596 -10.65 21.22 -25.87
N LEU A 597 -10.30 21.38 -24.60
CA LEU A 597 -9.22 22.26 -24.16
C LEU A 597 -7.84 21.63 -24.31
N CYS A 598 -7.69 20.34 -23.97
CA CYS A 598 -6.38 19.72 -23.81
C CYS A 598 -5.92 18.87 -25.00
N ARG A 599 -6.75 18.61 -26.03
CA ARG A 599 -6.30 17.91 -27.24
C ARG A 599 -5.29 18.76 -28.04
N PRO A 600 -4.27 18.13 -28.63
CA PRO A 600 -3.98 16.70 -28.70
C PRO A 600 -3.14 16.18 -27.51
N LEU A 601 -2.76 17.02 -26.55
CA LEU A 601 -1.80 16.69 -25.47
C LEU A 601 -2.37 15.77 -24.39
N ALA A 602 -3.65 15.93 -24.05
CA ALA A 602 -4.33 15.09 -23.06
C ALA A 602 -5.76 14.77 -23.49
N SER A 603 -6.30 13.66 -22.96
CA SER A 603 -7.64 13.16 -23.28
C SER A 603 -8.24 12.40 -22.10
N THR A 604 -9.53 12.09 -22.19
CA THR A 604 -10.26 11.35 -21.16
C THR A 604 -10.45 9.90 -21.58
N TYR A 605 -10.18 8.96 -20.68
CA TYR A 605 -10.36 7.52 -20.89
C TYR A 605 -10.77 6.82 -19.59
N GLY A 606 -11.79 5.96 -19.66
CA GLY A 606 -12.17 5.10 -18.54
C GLY A 606 -12.50 5.83 -17.23
N SER A 607 -13.18 7.00 -17.29
CA SER A 607 -13.48 7.92 -16.16
C SER A 607 -12.31 8.71 -15.56
N PHE A 608 -11.12 8.61 -16.15
CA PHE A 608 -9.92 9.32 -15.71
C PHE A 608 -9.40 10.28 -16.79
N PHE A 609 -8.62 11.26 -16.35
CA PHE A 609 -7.90 12.18 -17.22
C PHE A 609 -6.46 11.72 -17.41
N HIS A 610 -6.02 11.60 -18.66
CA HIS A 610 -4.70 11.08 -19.00
C HIS A 610 -4.01 11.96 -20.04
N LEU A 611 -2.69 11.97 -20.01
CA LEU A 611 -1.91 12.48 -21.12
C LEU A 611 -2.08 11.54 -22.32
N SER A 612 -2.20 12.11 -23.53
CA SER A 612 -2.50 11.33 -24.74
C SER A 612 -1.38 10.37 -25.12
N HIS A 613 -0.16 10.61 -24.64
CA HIS A 613 0.99 9.74 -24.86
C HIS A 613 2.10 10.06 -23.82
N PRO A 614 2.93 9.08 -23.39
CA PRO A 614 4.05 9.30 -22.49
C PRO A 614 5.02 10.41 -22.93
N SER A 615 5.26 10.55 -24.24
CA SER A 615 6.10 11.62 -24.81
C SER A 615 5.63 13.04 -24.49
N VAL A 616 4.35 13.25 -24.15
CA VAL A 616 3.85 14.56 -23.70
C VAL A 616 4.35 14.87 -22.29
N ARG A 617 4.43 13.86 -21.42
CA ARG A 617 4.96 14.01 -20.06
C ARG A 617 6.44 14.37 -20.09
N GLU A 618 7.21 13.65 -20.92
CA GLU A 618 8.65 13.93 -21.12
C GLU A 618 8.88 15.34 -21.63
N PHE A 619 8.06 15.78 -22.58
CA PHE A 619 8.09 17.15 -23.07
C PHE A 619 7.83 18.15 -21.94
N PHE A 620 6.83 17.90 -21.08
CA PHE A 620 6.56 18.74 -19.90
C PHE A 620 7.71 18.73 -18.88
N GLU A 621 8.37 17.60 -18.64
CA GLU A 621 9.56 17.51 -17.78
C GLU A 621 10.72 18.35 -18.34
N LEU A 622 10.91 18.32 -19.65
CA LEU A 622 11.91 19.14 -20.34
C LEU A 622 11.59 20.64 -20.20
N CYS A 623 10.32 21.01 -20.35
CA CYS A 623 9.85 22.39 -20.16
C CYS A 623 9.95 22.85 -18.68
N ASP A 624 9.75 21.96 -17.71
CA ASP A 624 9.92 22.26 -16.28
C ASP A 624 11.37 22.50 -15.89
N GLY A 625 12.32 21.82 -16.56
CA GLY A 625 13.75 22.04 -16.37
C GLY A 625 14.27 23.35 -16.97
N THR A 626 13.66 23.83 -18.06
CA THR A 626 14.09 25.05 -18.76
C THR A 626 13.37 26.33 -18.29
N ASN A 627 12.23 26.21 -17.57
CA ASN A 627 11.36 27.31 -17.18
C ASN A 627 10.96 28.23 -18.36
N ASP A 628 10.75 27.65 -19.54
CA ASP A 628 10.43 28.43 -20.74
C ASP A 628 8.99 28.97 -20.72
N THR A 629 8.82 30.23 -20.32
CA THR A 629 7.51 30.91 -20.27
C THR A 629 6.97 31.29 -21.65
N SER A 630 7.76 31.17 -22.73
CA SER A 630 7.35 31.56 -24.08
C SER A 630 6.24 30.68 -24.67
N LEU A 631 6.01 29.50 -24.07
CA LEU A 631 5.01 28.51 -24.48
C LEU A 631 3.57 28.82 -24.01
N GLY A 632 3.38 29.93 -23.28
CA GLY A 632 2.09 30.30 -22.70
C GLY A 632 1.64 29.40 -21.55
N VAL A 633 2.52 28.53 -21.04
CA VAL A 633 2.33 27.66 -19.86
C VAL A 633 3.61 27.68 -19.03
N SER A 634 3.53 27.93 -17.73
CA SER A 634 4.67 27.84 -16.82
C SER A 634 4.60 26.56 -16.00
N PHE A 635 5.62 25.71 -16.11
CA PHE A 635 5.70 24.44 -15.38
C PHE A 635 6.31 24.58 -13.98
N SER A 636 7.04 25.69 -13.77
CA SER A 636 7.81 26.01 -12.56
C SER A 636 7.04 25.96 -11.24
N ASP A 637 5.72 26.17 -11.27
CA ASP A 637 4.84 26.18 -10.09
C ASP A 637 3.68 25.17 -10.17
N SER A 638 3.89 24.08 -10.90
CA SER A 638 2.91 23.00 -11.04
C SER A 638 2.52 22.34 -9.70
N HIS A 639 3.46 22.23 -8.76
CA HIS A 639 3.18 21.81 -7.38
C HIS A 639 2.38 22.85 -6.59
N GLY A 640 2.67 24.15 -6.74
CA GLY A 640 1.91 25.22 -6.08
C GLY A 640 0.45 25.26 -6.51
N LEU A 641 0.16 25.05 -7.80
CA LEU A 641 -1.22 24.93 -8.29
C LEU A 641 -1.99 23.79 -7.61
N LEU A 642 -1.41 22.59 -7.54
CA LEU A 642 -2.07 21.46 -6.86
C LEU A 642 -2.20 21.70 -5.36
N ALA A 643 -1.21 22.33 -4.72
CA ALA A 643 -1.30 22.73 -3.32
C ALA A 643 -2.47 23.71 -3.09
N GLU A 644 -2.61 24.73 -3.94
CA GLU A 644 -3.72 25.69 -3.93
C GLU A 644 -5.07 24.99 -4.09
N LYS A 645 -5.21 24.09 -5.07
CA LYS A 645 -6.47 23.34 -5.27
C LYS A 645 -6.77 22.43 -4.09
N CYS A 646 -5.78 21.74 -3.55
CA CYS A 646 -5.96 20.90 -2.37
C CYS A 646 -6.41 21.74 -1.17
N LEU A 647 -5.72 22.84 -0.86
CA LEU A 647 -6.06 23.72 0.26
C LEU A 647 -7.42 24.38 0.08
N SER A 648 -7.75 24.85 -1.13
CA SER A 648 -9.08 25.41 -1.44
C SER A 648 -10.20 24.38 -1.21
N CYS A 649 -9.97 23.12 -1.60
CA CYS A 649 -10.90 22.04 -1.30
C CYS A 649 -11.03 21.79 0.21
N LEU A 650 -9.91 21.73 0.93
CA LEU A 650 -9.89 21.49 2.38
C LEU A 650 -10.50 22.64 3.19
N LEU A 651 -10.38 23.88 2.70
CA LEU A 651 -10.93 25.09 3.33
C LEU A 651 -12.44 25.27 3.14
N SER A 652 -13.08 24.44 2.30
CA SER A 652 -14.53 24.49 2.06
C SER A 652 -15.34 24.47 3.36
N GLU A 653 -16.36 25.32 3.44
CA GLU A 653 -17.19 25.52 4.65
C GLU A 653 -17.82 24.22 5.17
N ARG A 654 -18.10 23.25 4.30
CA ARG A 654 -18.64 21.93 4.67
C ARG A 654 -17.73 21.12 5.62
N TYR A 655 -16.45 21.46 5.69
CA TYR A 655 -15.47 20.83 6.58
C TYR A 655 -15.24 21.62 7.87
N ALA A 656 -15.87 22.78 8.03
CA ALA A 656 -15.94 23.50 9.30
C ALA A 656 -17.20 23.15 10.11
N ASP A 657 -18.04 22.24 9.61
CA ASP A 657 -19.28 21.82 10.27
C ASP A 657 -19.02 21.12 11.61
N LEU A 658 -19.53 21.72 12.69
CA LEU A 658 -19.32 21.25 14.05
C LEU A 658 -19.99 19.88 14.31
N GLY A 659 -21.11 19.57 13.65
CA GLY A 659 -21.79 18.29 13.80
C GLY A 659 -20.94 17.14 13.27
N ARG A 660 -20.33 17.33 12.10
CA ARG A 660 -19.41 16.37 11.50
C ARG A 660 -18.12 16.22 12.30
N ILE A 661 -17.50 17.33 12.71
CA ILE A 661 -16.28 17.27 13.53
C ILE A 661 -16.58 16.59 14.87
N GLY A 662 -17.69 16.93 15.52
CA GLY A 662 -18.14 16.32 16.77
C GLY A 662 -18.39 14.81 16.64
N SER A 663 -18.95 14.37 15.52
CA SER A 663 -19.17 12.95 15.23
C SER A 663 -17.86 12.18 15.09
N TYR A 664 -16.88 12.72 14.34
CA TYR A 664 -15.56 12.12 14.26
C TYR A 664 -14.83 12.12 15.61
N LEU A 665 -14.90 13.24 16.34
CA LEU A 665 -14.27 13.38 17.66
C LEU A 665 -14.86 12.37 18.66
N ALA A 666 -16.17 12.15 18.66
CA ALA A 666 -16.81 11.14 19.49
C ALA A 666 -16.40 9.71 19.06
N ALA A 667 -16.47 9.40 17.76
CA ALA A 667 -16.12 8.09 17.22
C ALA A 667 -14.64 7.71 17.45
N ASN A 668 -13.74 8.68 17.42
CA ASN A 668 -12.31 8.47 17.71
C ASN A 668 -12.02 8.26 19.20
N ASN A 669 -12.96 8.59 20.11
CA ASN A 669 -12.71 8.59 21.55
C ASN A 669 -13.62 7.68 22.39
N ASP A 670 -14.77 7.26 21.88
CA ASP A 670 -15.70 6.33 22.56
C ASP A 670 -16.24 5.27 21.58
N GLU A 671 -15.92 4.00 21.83
CA GLU A 671 -16.33 2.86 20.99
C GLU A 671 -17.87 2.66 20.98
N ASP A 672 -18.57 3.06 22.04
CA ASP A 672 -20.04 2.96 22.11
C ASP A 672 -20.77 4.18 21.53
N ALA A 673 -20.05 5.22 21.10
CA ALA A 673 -20.64 6.33 20.35
C ALA A 673 -21.06 5.92 18.91
N CYS A 674 -20.83 4.65 18.52
CA CYS A 674 -21.30 4.02 17.30
C CYS A 674 -22.84 3.85 17.29
N GLY A 675 -23.58 4.96 17.39
CA GLY A 675 -25.03 5.05 17.21
C GLY A 675 -25.44 6.06 16.14
N VAL A 676 -24.53 6.89 15.64
CA VAL A 676 -24.81 7.84 14.56
C VAL A 676 -24.19 7.32 13.27
N ASP A 677 -24.91 6.40 12.63
CA ASP A 677 -24.63 5.93 11.26
C ASP A 677 -25.02 7.07 10.30
N ASP A 678 -24.36 8.24 10.43
CA ASP A 678 -24.61 9.37 9.55
C ASP A 678 -23.87 9.12 8.24
N ALA A 679 -24.59 8.54 7.28
CA ALA A 679 -24.10 8.35 5.92
C ALA A 679 -23.61 9.67 5.29
N ASP A 680 -24.03 10.82 5.82
CA ASP A 680 -23.63 12.16 5.38
C ASP A 680 -22.29 12.67 5.96
N ALA A 681 -21.71 11.99 6.96
CA ALA A 681 -20.42 12.37 7.54
C ALA A 681 -19.22 11.86 6.75
N ARG A 682 -19.38 10.78 5.96
CA ARG A 682 -18.29 10.27 5.10
C ARG A 682 -18.21 11.14 3.84
N PRO A 683 -17.02 11.62 3.44
CA PRO A 683 -16.89 12.31 2.16
C PRO A 683 -17.40 11.37 1.06
N CYS A 684 -18.22 11.92 0.15
CA CYS A 684 -18.62 11.20 -1.07
C CYS A 684 -17.36 10.57 -1.69
N GLU A 685 -17.40 9.25 -1.96
CA GLU A 685 -16.33 8.46 -2.61
C GLU A 685 -15.93 9.02 -4.01
N GLU A 686 -16.61 10.06 -4.48
CA GLU A 686 -16.44 10.75 -5.75
C GLU A 686 -15.81 12.16 -5.65
N SER A 687 -15.48 12.66 -4.45
CA SER A 687 -14.98 14.03 -4.23
C SER A 687 -13.45 14.18 -4.33
N PHE A 688 -12.98 15.36 -4.71
CA PHE A 688 -11.54 15.70 -4.73
C PHE A 688 -10.89 15.70 -3.34
N TYR A 689 -11.70 15.68 -2.28
CA TYR A 689 -11.23 15.68 -0.90
C TYR A 689 -10.34 14.48 -0.56
N ASP A 690 -10.60 13.29 -1.10
CA ASP A 690 -9.74 12.12 -0.86
C ASP A 690 -8.31 12.37 -1.36
N TYR A 691 -8.17 12.99 -2.52
CA TYR A 691 -6.85 13.39 -3.02
C TYR A 691 -6.25 14.50 -2.15
N ALA A 692 -7.01 15.57 -1.92
CA ALA A 692 -6.54 16.75 -1.19
C ALA A 692 -6.08 16.42 0.24
N SER A 693 -6.88 15.64 0.99
CA SER A 693 -6.58 15.25 2.37
C SER A 693 -5.32 14.40 2.52
N ARG A 694 -4.87 13.72 1.47
CA ARG A 694 -3.67 12.89 1.46
C ARG A 694 -2.42 13.62 0.97
N PHE A 695 -2.56 14.56 0.03
CA PHE A 695 -1.43 15.10 -0.73
C PHE A 695 -1.23 16.61 -0.62
N TRP A 696 -2.07 17.35 0.11
CA TRP A 696 -1.92 18.82 0.23
C TRP A 696 -0.52 19.24 0.72
N ASN A 697 0.00 18.61 1.78
CA ASN A 697 1.31 18.93 2.34
C ASN A 697 2.45 18.45 1.43
N TYR A 698 2.26 17.32 0.74
CA TYR A 698 3.21 16.82 -0.25
C TYR A 698 3.43 17.84 -1.38
N HIS A 699 2.36 18.40 -1.93
CA HIS A 699 2.46 19.41 -2.98
C HIS A 699 3.02 20.73 -2.44
N LEU A 700 2.52 21.22 -1.29
CA LEU A 700 2.96 22.48 -0.69
C LEU A 700 4.47 22.52 -0.41
N THR A 701 5.01 21.44 0.17
CA THR A 701 6.45 21.35 0.50
C THR A 701 7.38 21.23 -0.72
N ARG A 702 6.85 20.90 -1.90
CA ARG A 702 7.60 20.78 -3.17
C ARG A 702 7.43 22.00 -4.07
N THR A 703 6.66 22.98 -3.64
CA THR A 703 6.53 24.26 -4.32
C THR A 703 7.86 25.02 -4.24
N ARG A 704 8.48 25.30 -5.39
CA ARG A 704 9.79 25.98 -5.48
C ARG A 704 9.72 27.42 -4.97
N SER A 705 8.62 28.12 -5.23
CA SER A 705 8.43 29.53 -4.86
C SER A 705 6.97 29.79 -4.50
N PRO A 706 6.55 29.55 -3.24
CA PRO A 706 5.15 29.65 -2.85
C PRO A 706 4.69 31.11 -2.86
N SER A 707 3.52 31.37 -3.46
CA SER A 707 2.92 32.71 -3.43
C SER A 707 2.48 33.09 -2.02
N LYS A 708 2.45 34.40 -1.72
CA LYS A 708 1.95 34.89 -0.41
C LYS A 708 0.52 34.42 -0.12
N ASP A 709 -0.31 34.28 -1.15
CA ASP A 709 -1.69 33.82 -1.00
C ASP A 709 -1.76 32.32 -0.72
N LEU A 710 -0.88 31.51 -1.33
CA LEU A 710 -0.76 30.09 -1.00
C LEU A 710 -0.26 29.88 0.44
N LEU A 711 0.70 30.70 0.89
CA LEU A 711 1.17 30.68 2.28
C LEU A 711 0.04 31.04 3.25
N ARG A 712 -0.75 32.08 2.95
CA ARG A 712 -1.92 32.45 3.75
C ARG A 712 -2.98 31.36 3.75
N GLN A 713 -3.30 30.76 2.61
CA GLN A 713 -4.23 29.62 2.55
C GLN A 713 -3.74 28.44 3.40
N ALA A 714 -2.45 28.11 3.34
CA ALA A 714 -1.88 27.06 4.17
C ALA A 714 -2.04 27.39 5.66
N ASN A 715 -1.75 28.65 6.04
CA ASN A 715 -1.91 29.14 7.40
C ASN A 715 -3.39 29.12 7.86
N ASP A 716 -4.30 29.57 7.01
CA ASP A 716 -5.74 29.58 7.29
C ASP A 716 -6.25 28.15 7.46
N PHE A 717 -5.76 27.19 6.67
CA PHE A 717 -6.14 25.80 6.84
C PHE A 717 -5.68 25.28 8.21
N ILE A 718 -4.38 25.36 8.49
CA ILE A 718 -3.78 24.75 9.70
C ILE A 718 -4.25 25.38 11.02
N LEU A 719 -4.81 26.60 11.01
CA LEU A 719 -5.23 27.31 12.23
C LEU A 719 -6.75 27.36 12.47
N ASN A 720 -7.57 26.76 11.60
CA ASN A 720 -9.04 26.81 11.69
C ASN A 720 -9.69 25.41 11.83
N LEU A 721 -11.03 25.38 11.98
CA LEU A 721 -11.81 24.16 12.26
C LEU A 721 -11.69 23.09 11.17
N GLN A 722 -11.45 23.48 9.91
CA GLN A 722 -11.24 22.56 8.79
C GLN A 722 -10.03 21.64 9.02
N PHE A 723 -8.99 22.13 9.70
CA PHE A 723 -7.87 21.28 10.11
C PHE A 723 -8.28 20.25 11.16
N ALA A 724 -9.14 20.63 12.12
CA ALA A 724 -9.66 19.67 13.09
C ALA A 724 -10.48 18.58 12.41
N TYR A 725 -11.34 18.93 11.44
CA TYR A 725 -12.02 17.95 10.59
C TYR A 725 -11.02 17.01 9.89
N TRP A 726 -10.01 17.57 9.20
CA TRP A 726 -9.00 16.77 8.50
C TRP A 726 -8.21 15.85 9.43
N SER A 727 -7.86 16.33 10.63
CA SER A 727 -7.18 15.58 11.67
C SER A 727 -8.03 14.39 12.13
N GLU A 728 -9.28 14.64 12.49
CA GLU A 728 -10.17 13.60 13.02
C GLU A 728 -10.64 12.62 11.92
N HIS A 729 -10.82 13.08 10.69
CA HIS A 729 -11.02 12.23 9.52
C HIS A 729 -9.79 11.33 9.26
N SER A 730 -8.59 11.92 9.26
CA SER A 730 -7.35 11.18 9.02
C SER A 730 -7.08 10.10 10.06
N ARG A 731 -7.52 10.30 11.30
CA ARG A 731 -7.45 9.30 12.38
C ARG A 731 -8.22 8.01 12.04
N GLN A 732 -9.34 8.10 11.34
CA GLN A 732 -10.10 6.93 10.91
C GLN A 732 -9.36 6.11 9.84
N ASP A 733 -8.58 6.78 8.98
CA ASP A 733 -7.82 6.12 7.91
C ASP A 733 -6.53 5.45 8.41
N CYS A 734 -5.74 6.15 9.22
CA CYS A 734 -4.39 5.71 9.60
C CYS A 734 -4.20 5.34 11.08
N GLY A 735 -5.21 5.58 11.91
CA GLY A 735 -5.12 5.46 13.36
C GLY A 735 -4.23 6.55 13.97
N GLN A 736 -4.61 7.06 15.16
CA GLN A 736 -3.86 8.08 15.90
C GLN A 736 -3.54 9.35 15.08
N LEU A 737 -2.66 10.22 15.58
CA LEU A 737 -2.25 11.47 14.92
C LEU A 737 -1.14 11.27 13.87
N VAL A 738 -0.96 10.08 13.28
CA VAL A 738 0.19 9.77 12.41
C VAL A 738 0.32 10.74 11.24
N ARG A 739 -0.76 10.97 10.48
CA ARG A 739 -0.76 11.92 9.35
C ARG A 739 -0.53 13.36 9.80
N VAL A 740 -1.08 13.75 10.94
CA VAL A 740 -0.92 15.09 11.52
C VAL A 740 0.54 15.36 11.87
N LEU A 741 1.19 14.41 12.56
CA LEU A 741 2.61 14.50 12.92
C LEU A 741 3.52 14.49 11.69
N ARG A 742 3.20 13.67 10.67
CA ARG A 742 3.95 13.67 9.41
C ARG A 742 3.81 14.99 8.65
N ALA A 743 2.59 15.54 8.60
CA ALA A 743 2.37 16.86 8.01
C ALA A 743 3.17 17.93 8.75
N PHE A 744 3.08 17.96 10.09
CA PHE A 744 3.86 18.89 10.92
C PHE A 744 5.37 18.79 10.64
N GLY A 745 5.94 17.58 10.65
CA GLY A 745 7.37 17.38 10.36
C GLY A 745 7.76 17.88 8.96
N SER A 746 6.95 17.55 7.93
CA SER A 746 7.21 18.02 6.56
C SER A 746 7.12 19.54 6.43
N LEU A 747 6.17 20.17 7.13
CA LEU A 747 5.98 21.61 7.13
C LEU A 747 7.07 22.33 7.93
N ALA A 748 7.50 21.79 9.06
CA ALA A 748 8.58 22.38 9.85
C ALA A 748 9.93 22.33 9.10
N ALA A 749 10.18 21.25 8.35
CA ALA A 749 11.35 21.16 7.48
C ALA A 749 11.28 22.19 6.32
N TRP A 750 10.14 22.27 5.64
CA TRP A 750 9.90 23.23 4.56
C TRP A 750 9.92 24.69 5.05
N HIS A 751 9.28 25.00 6.18
CA HIS A 751 9.21 26.35 6.76
C HIS A 751 10.60 26.92 7.07
N ARG A 752 11.52 26.09 7.56
CA ARG A 752 12.93 26.49 7.77
C ARG A 752 13.67 26.87 6.48
N GLN A 753 13.20 26.40 5.32
CA GLN A 753 13.78 26.73 4.01
C GLN A 753 13.21 28.04 3.43
N LEU A 754 12.11 28.55 3.98
CA LEU A 754 11.49 29.81 3.55
C LEU A 754 12.28 31.03 4.04
N SER A 755 12.14 32.17 3.36
CA SER A 755 12.69 33.44 3.83
C SER A 755 11.98 33.94 5.09
N ALA A 756 12.62 34.80 5.89
CA ALA A 756 12.04 35.32 7.13
C ALA A 756 10.66 35.99 6.95
N GLY A 757 10.44 36.67 5.82
CA GLY A 757 9.14 37.30 5.51
C GLY A 757 8.04 36.29 5.14
N GLU A 758 8.41 35.14 4.57
CA GLU A 758 7.48 34.05 4.25
C GLU A 758 7.20 33.19 5.49
N GLN A 759 8.20 32.95 6.34
CA GLN A 759 8.04 32.27 7.63
C GLN A 759 7.00 32.98 8.50
N ALA A 760 6.98 34.31 8.48
CA ALA A 760 6.01 35.12 9.22
C ALA A 760 4.55 34.97 8.75
N LEU A 761 4.32 34.39 7.56
CA LEU A 761 2.97 34.14 7.02
C LEU A 761 2.39 32.78 7.45
N VAL A 762 3.21 31.89 8.03
CA VAL A 762 2.80 30.54 8.44
C VAL A 762 3.21 30.29 9.89
N GLU A 763 2.24 30.25 10.78
CA GLU A 763 2.43 30.06 12.22
C GLU A 763 2.34 28.57 12.59
N LEU A 764 3.50 27.95 12.82
CA LEU A 764 3.56 26.53 13.20
C LEU A 764 3.47 26.28 14.71
N ASP A 765 3.69 27.30 15.54
CA ASP A 765 3.65 27.17 17.01
C ASP A 765 2.24 26.81 17.53
N GLU A 766 1.20 27.28 16.84
CA GLU A 766 -0.20 27.00 17.15
C GLU A 766 -0.86 25.92 16.24
N PHE A 767 -0.09 25.23 15.39
CA PHE A 767 -0.56 24.30 14.32
C PHE A 767 -1.64 23.29 14.74
N PHE A 768 -1.64 22.83 16.00
CA PHE A 768 -2.66 21.92 16.52
C PHE A 768 -3.45 22.53 17.69
N GLU A 769 -2.78 23.33 18.52
CA GLU A 769 -3.38 23.90 19.71
C GLU A 769 -4.54 24.84 19.36
N ARG A 770 -4.37 25.73 18.39
CA ARG A 770 -5.39 26.73 18.04
C ARG A 770 -6.65 26.09 17.44
N PRO A 771 -6.59 25.21 16.42
CA PRO A 771 -7.78 24.54 15.90
C PRO A 771 -8.59 23.83 16.98
N TYR A 772 -7.93 23.12 17.90
CA TYR A 772 -8.62 22.38 18.96
C TYR A 772 -9.08 23.28 20.11
N ARG A 773 -8.44 24.44 20.33
CA ARG A 773 -8.92 25.47 21.25
C ARG A 773 -10.21 26.11 20.71
N LEU A 774 -10.25 26.43 19.41
CA LEU A 774 -11.45 26.92 18.72
C LEU A 774 -12.57 25.87 18.77
N LEU A 775 -12.24 24.61 18.50
CA LEU A 775 -13.19 23.49 18.57
C LEU A 775 -13.75 23.31 19.99
N GLY A 776 -12.89 23.35 21.01
CA GLY A 776 -13.32 23.29 22.40
C GLY A 776 -14.23 24.44 22.80
N ALA A 777 -13.95 25.66 22.34
CA ALA A 777 -14.82 26.81 22.58
C ALA A 777 -16.18 26.67 21.87
N ALA A 778 -16.18 26.15 20.65
CA ALA A 778 -17.39 25.89 19.87
C ALA A 778 -18.29 24.80 20.50
N PHE A 779 -17.72 23.89 21.30
CA PHE A 779 -18.46 22.88 22.05
C PHE A 779 -18.69 23.23 23.53
N SER A 780 -18.66 24.52 23.90
CA SER A 780 -18.89 24.95 25.29
C SER A 780 -20.23 24.44 25.86
N ASP A 781 -21.29 24.39 25.05
CA ASP A 781 -22.60 23.84 25.44
C ASP A 781 -22.67 22.29 25.38
N ALA A 782 -21.70 21.65 24.72
CA ALA A 782 -21.58 20.21 24.59
C ALA A 782 -20.36 19.73 25.40
N GLU A 783 -20.47 19.80 26.73
CA GLU A 783 -19.33 19.70 27.66
C GLU A 783 -18.44 18.45 27.44
N VAL A 784 -18.99 17.31 27.03
CA VAL A 784 -18.19 16.11 26.71
C VAL A 784 -17.28 16.35 25.50
N LEU A 785 -17.81 16.92 24.40
CA LEU A 785 -17.03 17.22 23.19
C LEU A 785 -15.97 18.29 23.46
N HIS A 786 -16.26 19.26 24.33
CA HIS A 786 -15.25 20.22 24.81
C HIS A 786 -14.04 19.50 25.41
N TRP A 787 -14.27 18.56 26.34
CA TRP A 787 -13.20 17.81 26.98
C TRP A 787 -12.49 16.84 26.03
N LEU A 788 -13.19 16.26 25.04
CA LEU A 788 -12.56 15.43 24.01
C LEU A 788 -11.63 16.25 23.10
N ALA A 789 -12.01 17.48 22.72
CA ALA A 789 -11.14 18.37 21.96
C ALA A 789 -9.86 18.69 22.77
N ARG A 790 -10.01 18.97 24.06
CA ARG A 790 -8.88 19.25 24.95
C ARG A 790 -8.02 18.01 25.24
N MET A 791 -8.62 16.82 25.25
CA MET A 791 -7.91 15.54 25.29
C MET A 791 -7.01 15.38 24.05
N GLY A 792 -7.50 15.75 22.86
CA GLY A 792 -6.71 15.81 21.63
C GLY A 792 -5.46 16.68 21.75
N ILE A 793 -5.56 17.86 22.36
CA ILE A 793 -4.40 18.74 22.63
C ILE A 793 -3.37 18.03 23.51
N GLY A 794 -3.83 17.39 24.60
CA GLY A 794 -2.96 16.62 25.49
C GLY A 794 -2.30 15.40 24.82
N GLU A 795 -2.96 14.78 23.84
CA GLU A 795 -2.38 13.73 23.01
C GLU A 795 -1.32 14.27 22.05
N PHE A 796 -1.59 15.40 21.39
CA PHE A 796 -0.64 16.04 20.47
C PHE A 796 0.67 16.44 21.17
N TYR A 797 0.61 17.17 22.29
CA TYR A 797 1.83 17.57 23.01
C TYR A 797 2.62 16.37 23.53
N PHE A 798 1.92 15.32 23.96
CA PHE A 798 2.57 14.11 24.38
C PHE A 798 3.35 13.46 23.23
N ASN A 799 2.74 13.32 22.05
CA ASN A 799 3.41 12.79 20.86
C ASN A 799 4.56 13.68 20.37
N MET A 800 4.45 15.00 20.57
CA MET A 800 5.51 15.98 20.29
C MET A 800 6.62 16.01 21.35
N ALA A 801 6.55 15.17 22.39
CA ALA A 801 7.53 15.11 23.48
C ALA A 801 7.63 16.41 24.30
N ILE A 802 6.52 17.12 24.50
CA ILE A 802 6.45 18.38 25.26
C ILE A 802 5.69 18.13 26.59
N PRO A 803 6.32 17.48 27.59
CA PRO A 803 5.65 17.06 28.83
C PRO A 803 5.11 18.24 29.63
N ASP A 804 5.78 19.40 29.59
CA ASP A 804 5.37 20.61 30.32
C ASP A 804 4.03 21.17 29.86
N LYS A 805 3.67 20.96 28.58
CA LYS A 805 2.33 21.28 28.05
C LYS A 805 1.35 20.11 28.15
N ALA A 806 1.83 18.87 27.98
CA ALA A 806 0.99 17.68 28.02
C ALA A 806 0.40 17.38 29.42
N ALA A 807 1.20 17.55 30.48
CA ALA A 807 0.80 17.28 31.86
C ALA A 807 -0.40 18.15 32.31
N PRO A 808 -0.34 19.48 32.25
CA PRO A 808 -1.45 20.32 32.67
C PRO A 808 -2.69 20.10 31.80
N ALA A 809 -2.54 19.88 30.49
CA ALA A 809 -3.67 19.59 29.60
C ALA A 809 -4.42 18.32 30.03
N ARG A 810 -3.70 17.22 30.30
CA ARG A 810 -4.32 15.96 30.74
C ARG A 810 -4.87 16.03 32.15
N GLU A 811 -4.23 16.76 33.07
CA GLU A 811 -4.75 16.94 34.43
C GLU A 811 -6.05 17.74 34.45
N GLN A 812 -6.15 18.79 33.61
CA GLN A 812 -7.40 19.54 33.41
C GLN A 812 -8.51 18.67 32.84
N VAL A 813 -8.20 17.87 31.80
CA VAL A 813 -9.17 16.94 31.20
C VAL A 813 -9.66 15.92 32.22
N LEU A 814 -8.76 15.34 33.03
CA LEU A 814 -9.14 14.41 34.09
C LEU A 814 -10.05 15.08 35.14
N ALA A 815 -9.70 16.28 35.61
CA ALA A 815 -10.51 17.01 36.58
C ALA A 815 -11.90 17.35 36.01
N GLY A 816 -11.95 17.84 34.77
CA GLY A 816 -13.17 18.17 34.05
C GLY A 816 -14.11 16.99 33.85
N LEU A 817 -13.60 15.91 33.24
CA LEU A 817 -14.38 14.69 33.03
C LEU A 817 -14.81 14.02 34.35
N ARG A 818 -13.98 14.09 35.40
CA ARG A 818 -14.36 13.60 36.72
C ARG A 818 -15.49 14.41 37.34
N GLY A 819 -15.48 15.74 37.19
CA GLY A 819 -16.57 16.61 37.65
C GLY A 819 -17.86 16.39 36.88
N LEU A 820 -17.77 16.20 35.56
CA LEU A 820 -18.91 16.05 34.66
C LEU A 820 -19.54 14.65 34.68
N LEU A 821 -18.72 13.61 34.51
CA LEU A 821 -19.17 12.23 34.28
C LEU A 821 -18.97 11.33 35.50
N GLY A 822 -18.28 11.82 36.54
CA GLY A 822 -17.92 11.05 37.72
C GLY A 822 -16.66 10.18 37.56
N PRO A 823 -16.13 9.63 38.66
CA PRO A 823 -14.83 8.97 38.70
C PRO A 823 -14.78 7.57 38.07
N ARG A 824 -15.94 6.92 37.85
CA ARG A 824 -16.03 5.57 37.26
C ARG A 824 -16.39 5.57 35.78
N HIS A 825 -16.64 6.74 35.18
CA HIS A 825 -16.97 6.82 33.76
C HIS A 825 -15.76 6.46 32.89
N ARG A 826 -16.00 5.76 31.77
CA ARG A 826 -14.96 5.25 30.84
C ARG A 826 -13.97 6.34 30.38
N LEU A 827 -14.48 7.52 30.02
CA LEU A 827 -13.66 8.65 29.56
C LEU A 827 -12.81 9.22 30.72
N THR A 828 -13.36 9.27 31.93
CA THR A 828 -12.62 9.68 33.13
C THR A 828 -11.52 8.68 33.46
N LEU A 829 -11.79 7.38 33.34
CA LEU A 829 -10.80 6.32 33.55
C LEU A 829 -9.69 6.38 32.49
N ARG A 830 -10.03 6.59 31.22
CA ARG A 830 -9.06 6.83 30.14
C ARG A 830 -8.19 8.05 30.45
N ALA A 831 -8.80 9.19 30.77
CA ALA A 831 -8.06 10.40 31.14
C ALA A 831 -7.11 10.14 32.32
N LYS A 832 -7.55 9.37 33.33
CA LYS A 832 -6.72 9.00 34.47
C LYS A 832 -5.51 8.15 34.07
N SER A 833 -5.69 7.17 33.17
CA SER A 833 -4.60 6.40 32.58
C SER A 833 -3.61 7.27 31.81
N GLU A 834 -4.11 8.18 30.97
CA GLU A 834 -3.27 9.09 30.19
C GLU A 834 -2.50 10.09 31.07
N THR A 835 -3.11 10.58 32.16
CA THR A 835 -2.43 11.40 33.18
C THR A 835 -1.34 10.60 33.90
N ALA A 836 -1.60 9.34 34.27
CA ALA A 836 -0.59 8.46 34.86
C ALA A 836 0.61 8.30 33.92
N TYR A 837 0.36 8.18 32.62
CA TYR A 837 1.40 8.06 31.61
C TYR A 837 2.28 9.31 31.50
N VAL A 838 1.70 10.51 31.55
CA VAL A 838 2.53 11.74 31.55
C VAL A 838 3.33 11.86 32.84
N ARG A 839 2.78 11.45 33.99
CA ARG A 839 3.53 11.43 35.25
C ARG A 839 4.71 10.46 35.19
N LEU A 840 4.58 9.33 34.50
CA LEU A 840 5.68 8.42 34.23
C LEU A 840 6.78 9.11 33.40
N TYR A 841 6.40 9.80 32.32
CA TYR A 841 7.30 10.59 31.47
C TYR A 841 8.01 11.72 32.22
N ALA A 842 7.32 12.36 33.16
CA ALA A 842 7.89 13.38 34.04
C ALA A 842 8.68 12.81 35.23
N GLY A 843 9.00 11.52 35.24
CA GLY A 843 9.80 10.89 36.30
C GLY A 843 9.06 10.57 37.61
N LYS A 844 7.78 10.93 37.73
CA LYS A 844 6.94 10.66 38.91
C LYS A 844 6.43 9.22 38.92
N MET A 845 7.34 8.24 38.81
CA MET A 845 7.03 6.83 38.56
C MET A 845 6.18 6.19 39.68
N ARG A 846 6.43 6.51 40.95
CA ARG A 846 5.58 6.00 42.07
C ARG A 846 4.15 6.49 41.97
N ALA A 847 3.95 7.76 41.62
CA ALA A 847 2.62 8.34 41.45
C ALA A 847 1.89 7.69 40.27
N SER A 848 2.60 7.49 39.15
CA SER A 848 2.09 6.76 37.98
C SER A 848 1.65 5.34 38.33
N ARG A 849 2.51 4.53 38.98
CA ARG A 849 2.19 3.15 39.38
C ARG A 849 0.95 3.07 40.27
N ARG A 850 0.81 3.97 41.25
CA ARG A 850 -0.40 4.04 42.10
C ARG A 850 -1.66 4.29 41.26
N MET A 851 -1.61 5.27 40.36
CA MET A 851 -2.74 5.59 39.49
C MET A 851 -3.11 4.42 38.56
N TYR A 852 -2.14 3.71 37.99
CA TYR A 852 -2.42 2.54 37.15
C TYR A 852 -3.06 1.40 37.92
N ASN A 853 -2.57 1.09 39.13
CA ASN A 853 -3.17 0.07 39.97
C ASN A 853 -4.64 0.41 40.29
N GLU A 854 -4.92 1.66 40.67
CA GLU A 854 -6.29 2.12 40.94
C GLU A 854 -7.19 2.06 39.69
N VAL A 855 -6.70 2.46 38.52
CA VAL A 855 -7.52 2.49 37.30
C VAL A 855 -7.81 1.09 36.78
N ILE A 856 -6.84 0.18 36.82
CA ILE A 856 -7.00 -1.19 36.29
C ILE A 856 -8.08 -1.95 37.04
N ASP A 857 -8.14 -1.83 38.36
CA ASP A 857 -9.18 -2.50 39.15
C ASP A 857 -10.57 -1.98 38.78
N ILE A 858 -10.72 -0.66 38.66
CA ILE A 858 -12.01 -0.05 38.30
C ILE A 858 -12.38 -0.35 36.83
N GLN A 859 -11.43 -0.28 35.90
CA GLN A 859 -11.69 -0.58 34.48
C GLN A 859 -12.02 -2.05 34.28
N ARG A 860 -11.40 -2.97 35.03
CA ARG A 860 -11.77 -4.38 35.02
C ARG A 860 -13.24 -4.58 35.40
N ASP A 861 -13.69 -3.92 36.47
CA ASP A 861 -15.07 -4.04 36.93
C ASP A 861 -16.08 -3.38 35.97
N VAL A 862 -15.71 -2.24 35.37
CA VAL A 862 -16.63 -1.40 34.56
C VAL A 862 -16.65 -1.82 33.09
N LEU A 863 -15.50 -2.14 32.50
CA LEU A 863 -15.33 -2.38 31.05
C LEU A 863 -15.06 -3.87 30.74
N GLY A 864 -14.66 -4.66 31.73
CA GLY A 864 -14.20 -6.03 31.54
C GLY A 864 -12.75 -6.11 31.06
N GLU A 865 -12.09 -7.23 31.39
CA GLU A 865 -10.66 -7.48 31.15
C GLU A 865 -10.27 -7.67 29.68
N HIS A 866 -11.26 -7.79 28.79
CA HIS A 866 -11.06 -7.97 27.34
C HIS A 866 -11.38 -6.72 26.53
N SER A 867 -11.64 -5.57 27.17
CA SER A 867 -11.90 -4.31 26.46
C SER A 867 -10.58 -3.65 26.01
N LEU A 868 -10.58 -3.01 24.84
CA LEU A 868 -9.40 -2.31 24.32
C LEU A 868 -8.89 -1.18 25.24
N PRO A 869 -9.77 -0.37 25.90
CA PRO A 869 -9.31 0.60 26.88
C PRO A 869 -8.61 -0.01 28.09
N PHE A 870 -9.11 -1.15 28.60
CA PHE A 870 -8.45 -1.86 29.71
C PHE A 870 -7.07 -2.37 29.29
N LEU A 871 -6.96 -3.01 28.13
CA LEU A 871 -5.68 -3.50 27.61
C LEU A 871 -4.69 -2.35 27.35
N THR A 872 -5.18 -1.16 26.98
CA THR A 872 -4.34 0.03 26.77
C THR A 872 -3.73 0.50 28.08
N THR A 873 -4.55 0.62 29.12
CA THR A 873 -4.06 0.91 30.48
C THR A 873 -3.10 -0.17 30.98
N LEU A 874 -3.41 -1.45 30.74
CA LEU A 874 -2.55 -2.56 31.13
C LEU A 874 -1.18 -2.49 30.46
N SER A 875 -1.12 -2.18 29.17
CA SER A 875 0.13 -1.94 28.45
C SER A 875 0.93 -0.78 29.04
N TYR A 876 0.28 0.32 29.44
CA TYR A 876 0.97 1.44 30.07
C TYR A 876 1.45 1.13 31.49
N LYS A 877 0.71 0.30 32.25
CA LYS A 877 1.20 -0.24 33.53
C LYS A 877 2.47 -1.07 33.31
N GLY A 878 2.50 -1.94 32.30
CA GLY A 878 3.70 -2.70 31.94
C GLY A 878 4.90 -1.79 31.65
N GLN A 879 4.68 -0.63 31.00
CA GLN A 879 5.74 0.35 30.78
C GLN A 879 6.24 0.95 32.09
N SER A 880 5.32 1.27 33.01
CA SER A 880 5.69 1.73 34.35
C SER A 880 6.51 0.70 35.12
N GLU A 881 6.17 -0.59 35.02
CA GLU A 881 6.90 -1.69 35.64
C GLU A 881 8.33 -1.80 35.06
N TYR A 882 8.45 -1.75 33.73
CA TYR A 882 9.75 -1.76 33.05
C TYR A 882 10.64 -0.59 33.48
N TYR A 883 10.12 0.63 33.49
CA TYR A 883 10.89 1.81 33.91
C TYR A 883 11.27 1.77 35.39
N MET A 884 10.47 1.12 36.24
CA MET A 884 10.81 0.88 37.64
C MET A 884 11.72 -0.34 37.86
N ALA A 885 12.27 -0.91 36.78
CA ALA A 885 13.13 -2.10 36.78
C ALA A 885 12.47 -3.39 37.30
N ASP A 886 11.14 -3.49 37.22
CA ASP A 886 10.36 -4.70 37.50
C ASP A 886 10.07 -5.47 36.20
N PHE A 887 11.14 -5.96 35.57
CA PHE A 887 11.09 -6.55 34.22
C PHE A 887 10.24 -7.82 34.15
N MET A 888 10.24 -8.63 35.21
CA MET A 888 9.42 -9.83 35.29
C MET A 888 7.92 -9.47 35.23
N ALA A 889 7.49 -8.52 36.05
CA ALA A 889 6.10 -8.05 36.02
C ALA A 889 5.75 -7.45 34.65
N ALA A 890 6.65 -6.62 34.09
CA ALA A 890 6.44 -6.00 32.78
C ALA A 890 6.27 -7.02 31.65
N VAL A 891 7.12 -8.06 31.61
CA VAL A 891 7.05 -9.14 30.62
C VAL A 891 5.75 -9.93 30.75
N VAL A 892 5.33 -10.26 31.97
CA VAL A 892 4.04 -10.94 32.21
C VAL A 892 2.88 -10.06 31.74
N THR A 893 2.89 -8.78 32.09
CA THR A 893 1.88 -7.79 31.70
C THR A 893 1.74 -7.69 30.18
N TRP A 894 2.85 -7.53 29.43
CA TRP A 894 2.78 -7.45 27.97
C TRP A 894 2.54 -8.78 27.27
N THR A 895 2.89 -9.92 27.87
CA THR A 895 2.51 -11.23 27.34
C THR A 895 0.99 -11.34 27.31
N ARG A 896 0.33 -10.99 28.43
CA ARG A 896 -1.14 -10.95 28.51
C ARG A 896 -1.73 -9.94 27.52
N ALA A 897 -1.22 -8.70 27.51
CA ALA A 897 -1.75 -7.65 26.64
C ALA A 897 -1.60 -8.00 25.15
N SER A 898 -0.42 -8.45 24.71
CA SER A 898 -0.17 -8.81 23.31
C SER A 898 -1.01 -9.99 22.83
N THR A 899 -1.24 -10.99 23.69
CA THR A 899 -2.13 -12.12 23.37
C THR A 899 -3.56 -11.65 23.14
N GLU A 900 -4.09 -10.80 24.02
CA GLU A 900 -5.44 -10.26 23.87
C GLU A 900 -5.57 -9.30 22.69
N TYR A 901 -4.58 -8.44 22.44
CA TYR A 901 -4.59 -7.59 21.23
C TYR A 901 -4.58 -8.42 19.96
N LEU A 902 -3.75 -9.47 19.90
CA LEU A 902 -3.72 -10.37 18.75
C LEU A 902 -5.11 -11.00 18.50
N ARG A 903 -5.80 -11.39 19.57
CA ARG A 903 -7.14 -11.99 19.51
C ARG A 903 -8.22 -11.00 19.06
N LEU A 904 -8.15 -9.75 19.53
CA LEU A 904 -9.22 -8.76 19.32
C LEU A 904 -9.05 -7.94 18.05
N VAL A 905 -7.84 -7.44 17.79
CA VAL A 905 -7.56 -6.47 16.70
C VAL A 905 -6.57 -6.99 15.67
N GLY A 906 -5.96 -8.15 15.92
CA GLY A 906 -5.10 -8.83 14.96
C GLY A 906 -3.63 -8.37 14.96
N PRO A 907 -2.79 -9.05 14.17
CA PRO A 907 -1.33 -8.97 14.25
C PRO A 907 -0.69 -7.72 13.61
N ASP A 908 -1.49 -6.88 12.97
CA ASP A 908 -1.04 -5.67 12.27
C ASP A 908 -1.53 -4.38 12.93
N SER A 909 -2.35 -4.50 13.97
CA SER A 909 -2.79 -3.36 14.78
C SER A 909 -1.61 -2.68 15.48
N PHE A 910 -1.69 -1.35 15.60
CA PHE A 910 -0.67 -0.59 16.34
C PHE A 910 -0.54 -1.09 17.79
N GLN A 911 -1.65 -1.38 18.46
CA GLN A 911 -1.67 -1.79 19.85
C GLN A 911 -0.92 -3.11 20.07
N TYR A 912 -1.13 -4.10 19.18
CA TYR A 912 -0.38 -5.34 19.21
C TYR A 912 1.13 -5.11 18.99
N LEU A 913 1.49 -4.34 17.97
CA LEU A 913 2.90 -4.08 17.63
C LEU A 913 3.62 -3.27 18.72
N ALA A 914 2.93 -2.32 19.36
CA ALA A 914 3.41 -1.60 20.53
C ALA A 914 3.65 -2.55 21.71
N ALA A 915 2.68 -3.40 22.05
CA ALA A 915 2.86 -4.39 23.11
C ALA A 915 4.03 -5.35 22.83
N ARG A 916 4.22 -5.74 21.56
CA ARG A 916 5.33 -6.59 21.11
C ARG A 916 6.69 -5.92 21.24
N LEU A 917 6.80 -4.64 20.86
CA LEU A 917 8.03 -3.84 21.05
C LEU A 917 8.42 -3.84 22.51
N TRP A 918 7.48 -3.53 23.40
CA TRP A 918 7.73 -3.44 24.82
C TRP A 918 8.05 -4.80 25.46
N TYR A 919 7.33 -5.85 25.09
CA TYR A 919 7.66 -7.23 25.45
C TYR A 919 9.10 -7.58 25.06
N ALA A 920 9.51 -7.24 23.84
CA ALA A 920 10.86 -7.47 23.34
C ALA A 920 11.94 -6.79 24.20
N ARG A 921 11.70 -5.54 24.62
CA ARG A 921 12.59 -4.82 25.55
C ARG A 921 12.70 -5.55 26.90
N GLY A 922 11.56 -6.00 27.45
CA GLY A 922 11.53 -6.73 28.72
C GLY A 922 12.30 -8.05 28.67
N VAL A 923 12.08 -8.88 27.64
CA VAL A 923 12.79 -10.17 27.52
C VAL A 923 14.28 -10.00 27.19
N ALA A 924 14.63 -8.98 26.41
CA ALA A 924 16.03 -8.65 26.13
C ALA A 924 16.78 -8.28 27.43
N TYR A 925 16.12 -7.54 28.33
CA TYR A 925 16.68 -7.25 29.65
C TYR A 925 16.94 -8.51 30.47
N MET A 926 16.02 -9.47 30.43
CA MET A 926 16.17 -10.76 31.10
C MET A 926 17.24 -11.68 30.47
N GLY A 927 17.99 -11.19 29.47
CA GLY A 927 19.08 -11.91 28.83
C GLY A 927 18.71 -12.64 27.54
N GLN A 928 17.44 -12.64 27.13
CA GLN A 928 16.99 -13.25 25.88
C GLN A 928 17.15 -12.27 24.70
N LEU A 929 18.40 -11.88 24.42
CA LEU A 929 18.73 -10.84 23.45
C LEU A 929 18.31 -11.21 22.03
N ASP A 930 18.59 -12.43 21.56
CA ASP A 930 18.23 -12.86 20.21
C ASP A 930 16.71 -12.85 19.98
N LEU A 931 15.92 -13.31 20.97
CA LEU A 931 14.47 -13.25 20.92
C LEU A 931 13.98 -11.79 20.85
N GLY A 932 14.52 -10.92 21.71
CA GLY A 932 14.19 -9.49 21.67
C GLY A 932 14.49 -8.86 20.31
N LEU A 933 15.66 -9.17 19.74
CA LEU A 933 16.09 -8.69 18.42
C LEU A 933 15.13 -9.14 17.31
N GLU A 934 14.79 -10.43 17.26
CA GLU A 934 13.89 -10.99 16.25
C GLU A 934 12.52 -10.31 16.29
N ILE A 935 11.98 -10.12 17.49
CA ILE A 935 10.66 -9.48 17.68
C ILE A 935 10.71 -8.03 17.20
N LEU A 936 11.72 -7.24 17.59
CA LEU A 936 11.84 -5.84 17.19
C LEU A 936 12.03 -5.71 15.67
N GLN A 937 12.89 -6.53 15.07
CA GLN A 937 13.05 -6.56 13.61
C GLN A 937 11.74 -6.94 12.90
N SER A 938 10.95 -7.86 13.46
CA SER A 938 9.61 -8.15 12.95
C SER A 938 8.67 -6.94 13.07
N VAL A 939 8.71 -6.21 14.19
CA VAL A 939 7.89 -5.00 14.40
C VAL A 939 8.26 -3.91 13.40
N VAL A 940 9.56 -3.64 13.22
CA VAL A 940 10.06 -2.67 12.23
C VAL A 940 9.61 -3.05 10.82
N ARG A 941 9.85 -4.30 10.41
CA ARG A 941 9.47 -4.78 9.06
C ARG A 941 7.97 -4.61 8.82
N LYS A 942 7.14 -5.02 9.77
CA LYS A 942 5.67 -4.87 9.67
C LYS A 942 5.26 -3.40 9.58
N ARG A 943 5.78 -2.55 10.47
CA ARG A 943 5.42 -1.12 10.50
C ARG A 943 5.87 -0.38 9.25
N ARG A 944 7.08 -0.64 8.76
CA ARG A 944 7.58 -0.09 7.49
C ARG A 944 6.77 -0.56 6.29
N ALA A 945 6.33 -1.83 6.28
CA ALA A 945 5.46 -2.33 5.22
C ALA A 945 4.09 -1.62 5.18
N LEU A 946 3.55 -1.25 6.35
CA LEU A 946 2.26 -0.56 6.44
C LEU A 946 2.36 0.95 6.14
N TRP A 947 3.39 1.63 6.65
CA TRP A 947 3.45 3.10 6.71
C TRP A 947 4.65 3.73 5.99
N GLY A 948 5.52 2.90 5.40
CA GLY A 948 6.73 3.32 4.70
C GLY A 948 7.93 3.55 5.62
N PRO A 949 9.10 3.93 5.04
CA PRO A 949 10.35 4.11 5.77
C PRO A 949 10.34 5.27 6.78
N GLY A 950 9.47 6.27 6.57
CA GLY A 950 9.29 7.42 7.45
C GLY A 950 8.39 7.19 8.68
N ASP A 951 8.02 5.94 8.97
CA ASP A 951 7.18 5.64 10.14
C ASP A 951 7.92 5.91 11.45
N SER A 952 7.43 6.88 12.24
CA SER A 952 8.06 7.30 13.50
C SER A 952 8.16 6.16 14.51
N PHE A 953 7.15 5.29 14.56
CA PHE A 953 7.15 4.14 15.46
C PHE A 953 8.13 3.05 15.02
N ALA A 954 8.21 2.74 13.72
CA ALA A 954 9.25 1.86 13.19
C ALA A 954 10.64 2.41 13.47
N ASN A 955 10.86 3.72 13.32
CA ASN A 955 12.12 4.36 13.64
C ASN A 955 12.43 4.35 15.15
N ALA A 956 11.42 4.35 16.02
CA ALA A 956 11.62 4.10 17.45
C ALA A 956 11.99 2.64 17.75
N ALA A 957 11.33 1.68 17.11
CA ALA A 957 11.66 0.26 17.22
C ALA A 957 13.08 -0.04 16.70
N GLN A 958 13.50 0.61 15.60
CA GLN A 958 14.81 0.44 14.98
C GLN A 958 15.96 0.92 15.87
N VAL A 959 15.77 1.99 16.66
CA VAL A 959 16.77 2.37 17.69
C VAL A 959 16.98 1.21 18.67
N ASN A 960 15.90 0.57 19.14
CA ASN A 960 16.00 -0.57 20.04
C ASN A 960 16.65 -1.81 19.37
N VAL A 961 16.55 -1.96 18.05
CA VAL A 961 17.30 -2.99 17.30
C VAL A 961 18.80 -2.72 17.41
N GLY A 962 19.24 -1.47 17.15
CA GLY A 962 20.64 -1.06 17.32
C GLY A 962 21.14 -1.29 18.76
N GLU A 963 20.33 -0.92 19.74
CA GLU A 963 20.64 -1.17 21.16
C GLU A 963 20.88 -2.65 21.47
N ILE A 964 20.02 -3.55 20.99
CA ILE A 964 20.22 -5.00 21.21
C ILE A 964 21.42 -5.53 20.43
N GLN A 965 21.67 -5.04 19.22
CA GLN A 965 22.87 -5.39 18.45
C GLN A 965 24.16 -5.05 19.21
N LEU A 966 24.21 -3.88 19.87
CA LEU A 966 25.33 -3.53 20.75
C LEU A 966 25.51 -4.54 21.88
N LEU A 967 24.42 -4.96 22.52
CA LEU A 967 24.46 -5.93 23.61
C LEU A 967 24.92 -7.32 23.17
N LEU A 968 24.74 -7.65 21.89
CA LEU A 968 25.23 -8.87 21.26
C LEU A 968 26.68 -8.75 20.74
N GLY A 969 27.33 -7.59 20.91
CA GLY A 969 28.67 -7.31 20.39
C GLY A 969 28.73 -7.00 18.89
N ARG A 970 27.58 -6.76 18.23
CA ARG A 970 27.48 -6.50 16.78
C ARG A 970 27.57 -5.00 16.49
N HIS A 971 28.71 -4.39 16.82
CA HIS A 971 28.86 -2.93 16.84
C HIS A 971 28.68 -2.28 15.46
N GLU A 972 29.26 -2.84 14.41
CA GLU A 972 29.14 -2.32 13.04
C GLU A 972 27.69 -2.36 12.52
N GLU A 973 26.97 -3.46 12.78
CA GLU A 973 25.55 -3.57 12.45
C GLU A 973 24.69 -2.53 13.18
N SER A 974 25.01 -2.26 14.46
CA SER A 974 24.33 -1.20 15.22
C SER A 974 24.61 0.18 14.63
N ILE A 975 25.85 0.47 14.21
CA ILE A 975 26.19 1.75 13.60
C ILE A 975 25.37 1.95 12.32
N ALA A 976 25.35 0.95 11.43
CA ALA A 976 24.57 1.01 10.19
C ALA A 976 23.07 1.20 10.48
N THR A 977 22.53 0.43 11.42
CA THR A 977 21.12 0.50 11.83
C THR A 977 20.69 1.88 12.34
N LEU A 978 21.60 2.60 13.02
CA LEU A 978 21.33 3.90 13.63
C LEU A 978 21.63 5.08 12.70
N ARG A 979 22.73 5.04 11.92
CA ARG A 979 23.21 6.17 11.09
C ARG A 979 22.30 6.51 9.92
N ASP A 980 21.66 5.50 9.33
CA ASP A 980 20.96 5.63 8.06
C ASP A 980 19.61 6.36 8.26
N ASP A 981 18.51 5.79 7.77
CA ASP A 981 17.19 6.43 7.74
C ASP A 981 16.71 6.98 9.10
N VAL A 982 17.17 6.40 10.22
CA VAL A 982 16.69 6.74 11.57
C VAL A 982 17.22 8.09 12.04
N LEU A 983 18.54 8.31 12.01
CA LEU A 983 19.12 9.55 12.52
C LEU A 983 18.94 10.72 11.56
N VAL A 984 18.96 10.48 10.24
CA VAL A 984 18.62 11.52 9.25
C VAL A 984 17.23 12.09 9.55
N TRP A 985 16.23 11.21 9.66
CA TRP A 985 14.86 11.63 9.94
C TRP A 985 14.72 12.32 11.31
N ARG A 986 15.39 11.83 12.36
CA ARG A 986 15.33 12.45 13.70
C ARG A 986 16.01 13.83 13.74
N ARG A 987 17.13 14.02 13.03
CA ARG A 987 17.82 15.31 12.93
C ARG A 987 16.98 16.36 12.22
N GLU A 988 16.19 15.93 11.23
CA GLU A 988 15.24 16.80 10.55
C GLU A 988 14.02 17.13 11.41
N THR A 989 13.54 16.19 12.22
CA THR A 989 12.26 16.31 12.93
C THR A 989 12.39 16.92 14.33
N PHE A 990 13.48 16.65 15.05
CA PHE A 990 13.63 16.96 16.47
C PHE A 990 14.94 17.71 16.77
N SER A 991 14.88 18.67 17.69
CA SER A 991 16.09 19.32 18.23
C SER A 991 16.90 18.33 19.08
N LEU A 992 18.22 18.54 19.21
CA LEU A 992 19.07 17.63 19.99
C LEU A 992 18.72 17.61 21.49
N SER A 993 18.09 18.66 22.00
CA SER A 993 17.55 18.72 23.36
C SER A 993 16.37 17.79 23.63
N GLN A 994 15.70 17.29 22.59
CA GLN A 994 14.57 16.39 22.74
C GLN A 994 15.04 14.94 22.93
N ILE A 995 14.48 14.28 23.95
CA ILE A 995 14.83 12.93 24.41
C ILE A 995 14.91 11.93 23.24
N PHE A 996 13.94 11.97 22.33
CA PHE A 996 13.90 11.06 21.19
C PHE A 996 15.13 11.16 20.27
N ARG A 997 15.65 12.35 19.98
CA ARG A 997 16.89 12.48 19.19
C ARG A 997 18.11 12.16 20.04
N LEU A 998 18.17 12.75 21.23
CA LEU A 998 19.28 12.62 22.17
C LEU A 998 19.62 11.14 22.46
N ASP A 999 18.61 10.31 22.68
CA ASP A 999 18.80 8.89 23.00
C ASP A 999 19.40 8.08 21.85
N ALA A 1000 19.00 8.38 20.61
CA ALA A 1000 19.55 7.72 19.43
C ALA A 1000 21.03 8.12 19.21
N GLU A 1001 21.35 9.41 19.43
CA GLU A 1001 22.72 9.90 19.29
C GLU A 1001 23.65 9.41 20.42
N ILE A 1002 23.18 9.33 21.67
CA ILE A 1002 23.94 8.68 22.76
C ILE A 1002 24.23 7.21 22.42
N THR A 1003 23.22 6.49 21.91
CA THR A 1003 23.38 5.09 21.52
C THR A 1003 24.38 4.93 20.38
N LEU A 1004 24.34 5.82 19.37
CA LEU A 1004 25.32 5.83 18.30
C LEU A 1004 26.72 6.18 18.81
N ALA A 1005 26.86 7.09 19.77
CA ALA A 1005 28.15 7.43 20.37
C ALA A 1005 28.77 6.23 21.10
N ILE A 1006 27.95 5.45 21.82
CA ILE A 1006 28.35 4.17 22.41
C ILE A 1006 28.75 3.17 21.33
N ALA A 1007 27.98 3.08 20.24
CA ALA A 1007 28.30 2.18 19.13
C ALA A 1007 29.66 2.50 18.48
N TYR A 1008 29.93 3.79 18.25
CA TYR A 1008 31.23 4.24 17.76
C TYR A 1008 32.37 3.92 18.73
N GLN A 1009 32.17 4.16 20.02
CA GLN A 1009 33.17 3.82 21.03
C GLN A 1009 33.44 2.31 21.05
N ALA A 1010 32.40 1.48 21.08
CA ALA A 1010 32.54 0.02 21.06
C ALA A 1010 33.19 -0.53 19.77
N ALA A 1011 33.04 0.18 18.64
CA ALA A 1011 33.70 -0.14 17.38
C ALA A 1011 35.14 0.42 17.25
N GLY A 1012 35.66 1.10 18.28
CA GLY A 1012 36.99 1.74 18.24
C GLY A 1012 37.05 3.01 17.38
N MET A 1013 35.92 3.59 16.98
CA MET A 1013 35.81 4.83 16.23
C MET A 1013 35.83 6.06 17.16
N SER A 1014 36.89 6.20 17.97
CA SER A 1014 36.95 7.15 19.08
C SER A 1014 36.79 8.63 18.65
N GLU A 1015 37.24 9.01 17.44
CA GLU A 1015 37.03 10.38 16.93
C GLU A 1015 35.55 10.68 16.63
N ALA A 1016 34.83 9.73 16.00
CA ALA A 1016 33.41 9.89 15.73
C ALA A 1016 32.58 9.91 17.01
N ALA A 1017 32.93 9.06 17.98
CA ALA A 1017 32.32 9.08 19.31
C ALA A 1017 32.55 10.42 20.03
N ARG A 1018 33.77 10.95 19.98
CA ARG A 1018 34.12 12.23 20.60
C ARG A 1018 33.39 13.41 19.97
N ALA A 1019 33.33 13.46 18.63
CA ALA A 1019 32.62 14.51 17.92
C ALA A 1019 31.14 14.55 18.33
N LEU A 1020 30.49 13.39 18.40
CA LEU A 1020 29.08 13.28 18.79
C LEU A 1020 28.86 13.64 20.28
N VAL A 1021 29.76 13.23 21.16
CA VAL A 1021 29.72 13.60 22.59
C VAL A 1021 29.84 15.11 22.79
N GLU A 1022 30.70 15.81 22.05
CA GLU A 1022 30.80 17.27 22.15
C GLU A 1022 29.57 17.97 21.56
N GLU A 1023 29.03 17.51 20.42
CA GLU A 1023 27.76 18.01 19.87
C GLU A 1023 26.62 17.90 20.89
N ILE A 1024 26.49 16.74 21.55
CA ILE A 1024 25.50 16.49 22.60
C ILE A 1024 25.71 17.42 23.81
N LYS A 1025 26.96 17.68 24.22
CA LYS A 1025 27.24 18.59 25.34
C LYS A 1025 26.86 20.04 25.02
N GLU A 1026 27.05 20.47 23.78
CA GLU A 1026 26.76 21.84 23.35
C GLU A 1026 25.26 22.09 23.14
N GLN A 1027 24.54 21.13 22.54
CA GLN A 1027 23.15 21.35 22.09
C GLN A 1027 22.10 20.47 22.80
N GLY A 1028 22.51 19.49 23.61
CA GLY A 1028 21.63 18.48 24.20
C GLY A 1028 20.87 18.91 25.46
N ASN A 1029 21.09 20.12 25.99
CA ASN A 1029 20.46 20.62 27.23
C ASN A 1029 20.55 19.63 28.42
N LEU A 1030 21.76 19.10 28.66
CA LEU A 1030 21.98 18.04 29.65
C LEU A 1030 21.66 18.47 31.10
N GLY A 1031 21.66 19.77 31.40
CA GLY A 1031 21.31 20.30 32.72
C GLY A 1031 19.87 20.01 33.14
N ALA A 1032 18.93 19.91 32.18
CA ALA A 1032 17.54 19.54 32.45
C ALA A 1032 17.35 18.01 32.55
N GLN A 1033 18.36 17.20 32.23
CA GLN A 1033 18.29 15.74 32.11
C GLN A 1033 19.51 15.08 32.75
N PHE A 1034 19.60 15.12 34.08
CA PHE A 1034 20.79 14.69 34.81
C PHE A 1034 21.26 13.26 34.51
N GLU A 1035 20.34 12.30 34.29
CA GLU A 1035 20.73 10.95 33.87
C GLU A 1035 21.50 10.94 32.53
N ARG A 1036 21.10 11.79 31.56
CA ARG A 1036 21.82 11.95 30.28
C ARG A 1036 23.16 12.63 30.48
N HIS A 1037 23.23 13.61 31.39
CA HIS A 1037 24.50 14.19 31.82
C HIS A 1037 25.46 13.11 32.32
N CYS A 1038 25.02 12.23 33.23
CA CYS A 1038 25.83 11.10 33.71
C CYS A 1038 26.28 10.19 32.57
N GLN A 1039 25.39 9.78 31.67
CA GLN A 1039 25.73 8.88 30.55
C GLN A 1039 26.79 9.50 29.62
N VAL A 1040 26.65 10.78 29.28
CA VAL A 1040 27.59 11.50 28.44
C VAL A 1040 28.94 11.71 29.16
N ALA A 1041 28.91 12.03 30.46
CA ALA A 1041 30.12 12.15 31.28
C ALA A 1041 30.86 10.81 31.40
N HIS A 1042 30.14 9.71 31.57
CA HIS A 1042 30.68 8.36 31.63
C HIS A 1042 31.35 7.95 30.32
N LEU A 1043 30.65 8.13 29.19
CA LEU A 1043 31.20 7.87 27.86
C LEU A 1043 32.45 8.73 27.58
N LYS A 1044 32.42 10.02 27.94
CA LYS A 1044 33.58 10.90 27.83
C LYS A 1044 34.74 10.43 28.71
N GLY A 1045 34.46 9.96 29.93
CA GLY A 1045 35.45 9.36 30.83
C GLY A 1045 36.14 8.16 30.20
N ILE A 1046 35.38 7.25 29.59
CA ILE A 1046 35.91 6.07 28.87
C ILE A 1046 36.81 6.52 27.70
N LEU A 1047 36.35 7.45 26.86
CA LEU A 1047 37.13 7.98 25.74
C LEU A 1047 38.42 8.70 26.19
N LEU A 1048 38.42 9.32 27.37
CA LEU A 1048 39.63 9.91 27.96
C LEU A 1048 40.62 8.83 28.40
N VAL A 1049 40.14 7.74 29.00
CA VAL A 1049 40.98 6.59 29.39
C VAL A 1049 41.58 5.92 28.17
N GLU A 1050 40.79 5.69 27.10
CA GLU A 1050 41.28 5.16 25.82
C GLU A 1050 42.37 6.05 25.20
N GLY A 1051 42.24 7.37 25.36
CA GLY A 1051 43.23 8.36 24.94
C GLY A 1051 44.41 8.56 25.92
N GLY A 1052 44.53 7.74 26.98
CA GLY A 1052 45.61 7.80 27.96
C GLY A 1052 45.51 8.95 28.99
N ARG A 1053 44.41 9.70 29.02
CA ARG A 1053 44.19 10.85 29.93
C ARG A 1053 43.44 10.43 31.21
N VAL A 1054 43.98 9.45 31.92
CA VAL A 1054 43.33 8.80 33.09
C VAL A 1054 42.98 9.80 34.19
N ASP A 1055 43.88 10.71 34.57
CA ASP A 1055 43.62 11.69 35.63
C ASP A 1055 42.45 12.62 35.29
N GLN A 1056 42.31 12.97 34.01
CA GLN A 1056 41.20 13.82 33.56
C GLN A 1056 39.88 13.07 33.56
N ALA A 1057 39.91 11.76 33.27
CA ALA A 1057 38.74 10.90 33.42
C ALA A 1057 38.32 10.79 34.89
N ILE A 1058 39.27 10.53 35.81
CA ILE A 1058 39.02 10.49 37.25
C ILE A 1058 38.40 11.82 37.71
N HIS A 1059 39.00 12.95 37.37
CA HIS A 1059 38.50 14.27 37.75
C HIS A 1059 37.07 14.52 37.21
N LEU A 1060 36.79 14.18 35.95
CA LEU A 1060 35.46 14.31 35.36
C LEU A 1060 34.42 13.46 36.09
N LEU A 1061 34.70 12.17 36.27
CA LEU A 1061 33.78 11.22 36.89
C LEU A 1061 33.57 11.52 38.38
N GLN A 1062 34.64 11.87 39.09
CA GLN A 1062 34.58 12.28 40.50
C GLN A 1062 33.77 13.55 40.68
N ASN A 1063 33.97 14.58 39.85
CA ASN A 1063 33.15 15.79 39.90
C ASN A 1063 31.67 15.48 39.61
N THR A 1064 31.39 14.56 38.69
CA THR A 1064 30.01 14.13 38.40
C THR A 1064 29.35 13.48 39.62
N VAL A 1065 30.11 12.68 40.39
CA VAL A 1065 29.62 12.05 41.64
C VAL A 1065 29.44 13.08 42.76
N ILE A 1066 30.37 14.02 42.91
CA ILE A 1066 30.32 15.05 43.98
C ILE A 1066 29.19 16.05 43.74
N GLN A 1067 28.93 16.42 42.49
CA GLN A 1067 27.88 17.39 42.13
C GLN A 1067 26.47 16.80 42.16
N ALA A 1068 26.32 15.48 42.27
CA ALA A 1068 25.02 14.83 42.29
C ALA A 1068 24.31 15.06 43.62
N GLU A 1069 23.10 15.61 43.57
CA GLU A 1069 22.20 15.68 44.73
C GLU A 1069 21.57 14.30 45.02
N GLU A 1070 21.05 14.08 46.24
CA GLU A 1070 20.54 12.77 46.64
C GLU A 1070 19.36 12.29 45.77
N ASP A 1071 18.50 13.21 45.34
CA ASP A 1071 17.34 12.94 44.47
C ASP A 1071 17.71 12.79 42.99
N GLN A 1072 18.94 13.12 42.62
CA GLN A 1072 19.51 12.95 41.29
C GLN A 1072 20.21 11.59 41.12
N ASN A 1073 20.33 10.80 42.19
CA ASN A 1073 20.88 9.44 42.11
C ASN A 1073 20.13 8.60 41.07
N ASN A 1074 20.89 8.01 40.16
CA ASN A 1074 20.36 7.27 39.04
C ASN A 1074 21.33 6.16 38.61
N ARG A 1075 20.84 5.29 37.73
CA ARG A 1075 21.55 4.08 37.33
C ARG A 1075 22.90 4.37 36.67
N ALA A 1076 22.96 5.41 35.82
CA ALA A 1076 24.22 5.81 35.18
C ALA A 1076 25.25 6.32 36.19
N LEU A 1077 24.81 7.04 37.23
CA LEU A 1077 25.71 7.48 38.30
C LEU A 1077 26.28 6.31 39.11
N LEU A 1078 25.50 5.25 39.34
CA LEU A 1078 25.98 4.02 39.98
C LEU A 1078 27.08 3.34 39.14
N TRP A 1079 26.97 3.39 37.80
CA TRP A 1079 27.99 2.87 36.89
C TRP A 1079 29.25 3.72 36.88
N ILE A 1080 29.11 5.04 36.94
CA ILE A 1080 30.24 5.96 37.14
C ILE A 1080 30.97 5.64 38.44
N ARG A 1081 30.25 5.41 39.56
CA ARG A 1081 30.86 5.07 40.86
C ARG A 1081 31.69 3.78 40.79
N LEU A 1082 31.18 2.73 40.12
CA LEU A 1082 31.93 1.48 39.91
C LEU A 1082 33.23 1.71 39.11
N ASP A 1083 33.14 2.44 38.00
CA ASP A 1083 34.28 2.64 37.11
C ASP A 1083 35.28 3.65 37.68
N LEU A 1084 34.81 4.67 38.39
CA LEU A 1084 35.65 5.60 39.15
C LEU A 1084 36.45 4.86 40.23
N ALA A 1085 35.80 3.98 41.01
CA ALA A 1085 36.48 3.15 41.99
C ALA A 1085 37.55 2.24 41.35
N ALA A 1086 37.29 1.73 40.15
CA ALA A 1086 38.28 0.96 39.39
C ALA A 1086 39.47 1.83 38.95
N LEU A 1087 39.22 3.03 38.43
CA LEU A 1087 40.29 3.96 38.00
C LEU A 1087 41.15 4.46 39.16
N LEU A 1088 40.53 4.78 40.30
CA LEU A 1088 41.25 5.18 41.51
C LEU A 1088 42.19 4.05 41.98
N ARG A 1089 41.69 2.82 42.03
CA ARG A 1089 42.54 1.66 42.35
C ARG A 1089 43.64 1.39 41.31
N GLN A 1090 43.38 1.70 40.03
CA GLN A 1090 44.38 1.57 38.97
C GLN A 1090 45.47 2.64 39.07
N ARG A 1091 45.11 3.87 39.48
CA ARG A 1091 46.07 4.96 39.69
C ARG A 1091 46.94 4.73 40.93
N ASP A 1092 46.37 4.13 41.98
CA ASP A 1092 47.04 3.76 43.25
C ASP A 1092 47.82 4.93 43.89
N ALA A 1093 47.28 6.16 43.80
CA ALA A 1093 47.82 7.31 44.51
C ALA A 1093 47.41 7.29 46.00
N ALA A 1094 48.10 8.07 46.84
CA ALA A 1094 47.77 8.18 48.26
C ALA A 1094 46.31 8.65 48.45
N GLY A 1095 45.52 7.88 49.20
CA GLY A 1095 44.09 8.13 49.44
C GLY A 1095 43.13 7.51 48.41
N ASP A 1096 43.62 6.96 47.29
CA ASP A 1096 42.75 6.42 46.24
C ASP A 1096 41.95 5.20 46.70
N ARG A 1097 42.50 4.38 47.61
CA ARG A 1097 41.78 3.21 48.14
C ARG A 1097 40.58 3.61 48.99
N ASP A 1098 40.73 4.67 49.78
CA ASP A 1098 39.67 5.19 50.63
C ASP A 1098 38.60 5.86 49.76
N LEU A 1099 39.02 6.70 48.79
CA LEU A 1099 38.11 7.31 47.81
C LEU A 1099 37.36 6.27 46.97
N ALA A 1100 38.02 5.19 46.57
CA ALA A 1100 37.38 4.10 45.83
C ALA A 1100 36.33 3.37 46.66
N SER A 1101 36.55 3.22 47.97
CA SER A 1101 35.56 2.62 48.88
C SER A 1101 34.40 3.58 49.14
N ALA A 1102 34.69 4.87 49.34
CA ALA A 1102 33.71 5.94 49.53
C ALA A 1102 32.75 6.12 48.33
N CYS A 1103 33.12 5.65 47.13
CA CYS A 1103 32.22 5.63 45.98
C CYS A 1103 30.92 4.82 46.23
N PHE A 1104 30.94 3.89 47.19
CA PHE A 1104 29.81 3.00 47.51
C PHE A 1104 29.01 3.43 48.74
N ASP A 1105 29.34 4.58 49.31
CA ASP A 1105 28.65 5.15 50.46
C ASP A 1105 27.20 5.52 50.14
N GLY A 1106 26.29 5.25 51.07
CA GLY A 1106 24.88 5.62 51.00
C GLY A 1106 24.07 4.85 49.95
N ILE A 1107 24.54 3.68 49.50
CA ILE A 1107 23.88 2.86 48.47
C ILE A 1107 22.98 1.77 49.07
N VAL A 1108 23.42 1.17 50.18
CA VAL A 1108 22.70 0.12 50.92
C VAL A 1108 22.26 0.65 52.28
N LYS A 1109 21.35 -0.08 52.92
CA LYS A 1109 20.96 0.14 54.31
C LYS A 1109 20.92 -1.18 55.04
N ASP A 1110 21.25 -1.15 56.32
CA ASP A 1110 21.12 -2.31 57.20
C ASP A 1110 19.63 -2.53 57.55
N VAL A 1111 19.16 -3.77 57.44
CA VAL A 1111 17.79 -4.16 57.85
C VAL A 1111 17.76 -5.09 59.07
N SER A 1112 18.92 -5.51 59.59
CA SER A 1112 19.06 -6.30 60.82
C SER A 1112 18.65 -5.51 62.06
N GLY A 1113 18.80 -4.18 62.02
CA GLY A 1113 18.66 -3.30 63.17
C GLY A 1113 19.88 -3.29 64.10
N GLU A 1114 20.97 -3.99 63.74
CA GLU A 1114 22.21 -4.06 64.53
C GLU A 1114 23.13 -2.86 64.29
N TYR A 1115 22.95 -2.16 63.18
CA TYR A 1115 23.73 -0.98 62.81
C TYR A 1115 22.84 0.27 62.71
N GLU A 1116 23.10 1.24 63.57
CA GLU A 1116 22.50 2.57 63.54
C GLU A 1116 23.67 3.57 63.57
N PRO A 1117 23.87 4.38 62.51
CA PRO A 1117 25.02 5.28 62.44
C PRO A 1117 24.97 6.30 63.58
N CYS A 1118 26.12 6.60 64.20
CA CYS A 1118 26.17 7.50 65.35
C CYS A 1118 25.86 8.96 64.94
N PHE A 1119 26.15 9.31 63.69
CA PHE A 1119 25.87 10.61 63.09
C PHE A 1119 25.29 10.45 61.69
N ALA A 1120 24.47 11.41 61.26
CA ALA A 1120 23.83 11.37 59.94
C ALA A 1120 24.81 11.43 58.75
N ASP A 1121 26.01 11.99 58.96
CA ASP A 1121 27.04 12.21 57.94
C ASP A 1121 28.23 11.26 58.08
N GLU A 1122 28.13 10.24 58.94
CA GLU A 1122 29.18 9.22 59.08
C GLU A 1122 29.15 8.26 57.88
N PRO A 1123 30.30 8.02 57.20
CA PRO A 1123 30.36 7.10 56.07
C PRO A 1123 30.03 5.67 56.50
N ASP A 1124 29.37 4.92 55.60
CA ASP A 1124 29.00 3.53 55.82
C ASP A 1124 30.22 2.67 56.20
N GLU A 1125 30.04 1.72 57.13
CA GLU A 1125 31.10 0.80 57.54
C GLU A 1125 31.70 0.01 56.35
N PRO A 1126 32.99 -0.38 56.41
CA PRO A 1126 33.67 -1.11 55.32
C PRO A 1126 32.92 -2.38 54.85
N ARG A 1127 32.20 -3.06 55.76
CA ARG A 1127 31.35 -4.21 55.44
C ARG A 1127 30.24 -3.83 54.46
N LEU A 1128 29.54 -2.73 54.72
CA LEU A 1128 28.43 -2.23 53.90
C LEU A 1128 28.93 -1.77 52.52
N LEU A 1129 30.06 -1.03 52.49
CA LEU A 1129 30.68 -0.56 51.24
C LEU A 1129 31.07 -1.74 50.33
N ALA A 1130 31.71 -2.77 50.90
CA ALA A 1130 32.12 -3.96 50.15
C ALA A 1130 30.92 -4.78 49.63
N ALA A 1131 29.87 -4.91 50.44
CA ALA A 1131 28.64 -5.59 50.05
C ALA A 1131 27.91 -4.82 48.94
N ALA A 1132 27.83 -3.49 49.04
CA ALA A 1132 27.25 -2.61 48.02
C ALA A 1132 27.98 -2.73 46.69
N GLU A 1133 29.32 -2.66 46.69
CA GLU A 1133 30.12 -2.83 45.47
C GLU A 1133 29.87 -4.19 44.81
N LYS A 1134 29.91 -5.27 45.60
CA LYS A 1134 29.69 -6.64 45.09
C LYS A 1134 28.30 -6.80 44.50
N ALA A 1135 27.28 -6.31 45.19
CA ALA A 1135 25.90 -6.34 44.71
C ALA A 1135 25.74 -5.52 43.43
N LEU A 1136 26.31 -4.31 43.35
CA LEU A 1136 26.25 -3.47 42.15
C LEU A 1136 26.90 -4.12 40.92
N ARG A 1137 28.05 -4.77 41.08
CA ARG A 1137 28.69 -5.53 39.98
C ARG A 1137 27.79 -6.66 39.46
N LEU A 1138 27.09 -7.36 40.36
CA LEU A 1138 26.12 -8.39 39.99
C LEU A 1138 24.92 -7.79 39.25
N VAL A 1139 24.39 -6.64 39.70
CA VAL A 1139 23.31 -5.92 39.01
C VAL A 1139 23.73 -5.49 37.60
N ARG A 1140 24.93 -4.91 37.44
CA ARG A 1140 25.48 -4.50 36.13
C ARG A 1140 25.63 -5.69 35.18
N SER A 1141 26.01 -6.84 35.72
CA SER A 1141 26.13 -8.11 34.99
C SER A 1141 24.79 -8.84 34.78
N ARG A 1142 23.65 -8.18 35.05
CA ARG A 1142 22.29 -8.73 34.92
C ARG A 1142 21.98 -9.93 35.83
N ARG A 1143 22.77 -10.14 36.88
CA ARG A 1143 22.59 -11.22 37.88
C ARG A 1143 21.78 -10.70 39.07
N HIS A 1144 20.59 -10.17 38.82
CA HIS A 1144 19.74 -9.51 39.83
C HIS A 1144 19.38 -10.43 41.01
N ALA A 1145 19.06 -11.70 40.74
CA ALA A 1145 18.74 -12.67 41.79
C ALA A 1145 19.94 -12.98 42.69
N GLU A 1146 21.16 -12.89 42.16
CA GLU A 1146 22.39 -13.08 42.93
C GLU A 1146 22.75 -11.84 43.73
N ALA A 1147 22.58 -10.65 43.14
CA ALA A 1147 22.71 -9.39 43.86
C ALA A 1147 21.74 -9.37 45.06
N ARG A 1148 20.48 -9.80 44.87
CA ARG A 1148 19.51 -9.91 45.95
C ARG A 1148 19.95 -10.89 47.02
N ARG A 1149 20.36 -12.11 46.65
CA ARG A 1149 20.89 -13.11 47.60
C ARG A 1149 22.10 -12.60 48.38
N GLN A 1150 22.98 -11.85 47.73
CA GLN A 1150 24.15 -11.24 48.38
C GLN A 1150 23.76 -10.18 49.41
N LEU A 1151 22.75 -9.37 49.12
CA LEU A 1151 22.23 -8.40 50.09
C LEU A 1151 21.50 -9.11 51.24
N ASP A 1152 20.66 -10.09 50.93
CA ASP A 1152 19.93 -10.86 51.94
C ASP A 1152 20.88 -11.61 52.90
N SER A 1153 21.98 -12.18 52.40
CA SER A 1153 22.98 -12.87 53.24
C SER A 1153 23.72 -11.93 54.19
N GLU A 1154 23.81 -10.65 53.85
CA GLU A 1154 24.44 -9.61 54.66
C GLU A 1154 23.42 -8.82 55.49
N GLN A 1155 22.13 -9.19 55.44
CA GLN A 1155 21.00 -8.49 56.05
C GLN A 1155 20.87 -7.03 55.59
N LEU A 1156 21.10 -6.79 54.29
CA LEU A 1156 21.06 -5.48 53.67
C LEU A 1156 19.91 -5.35 52.69
N ASP A 1157 19.52 -4.10 52.43
CA ASP A 1157 18.62 -3.73 51.34
C ASP A 1157 19.15 -2.51 50.60
N TRP A 1158 18.65 -2.25 49.39
CA TRP A 1158 18.97 -1.00 48.69
C TRP A 1158 18.41 0.17 49.49
N ARG A 1159 19.23 1.19 49.76
CA ARG A 1159 18.77 2.40 50.46
C ARG A 1159 17.66 3.08 49.66
N ARG A 1160 17.84 3.17 48.34
CA ARG A 1160 16.88 3.74 47.39
C ARG A 1160 16.76 2.84 46.16
N GLN A 1161 15.66 2.09 46.07
CA GLN A 1161 15.38 1.27 44.88
C GLN A 1161 15.20 2.12 43.61
N SER A 1162 14.85 3.41 43.74
CA SER A 1162 14.71 4.35 42.62
C SER A 1162 16.01 4.63 41.89
N ASP A 1163 17.16 4.45 42.53
CA ASP A 1163 18.47 4.67 41.92
C ASP A 1163 18.72 3.69 40.75
N PHE A 1164 17.96 2.58 40.69
CA PHE A 1164 18.04 1.57 39.64
C PHE A 1164 17.01 1.73 38.52
N TRP A 1165 16.07 2.67 38.64
CA TRP A 1165 15.04 2.90 37.64
C TRP A 1165 15.65 3.39 36.33
N ILE A 1166 14.95 3.09 35.23
CA ILE A 1166 15.27 3.56 33.89
C ILE A 1166 14.37 4.77 33.64
N TRP A 1167 14.95 5.95 33.40
CA TRP A 1167 14.11 7.10 33.07
C TRP A 1167 13.60 7.01 31.63
N VAL A 1168 12.52 7.73 31.34
CA VAL A 1168 11.90 7.67 30.02
C VAL A 1168 12.87 8.13 28.93
N GLY A 1169 12.85 7.42 27.80
CA GLY A 1169 13.89 7.50 26.76
C GLY A 1169 15.19 6.75 27.08
N GLY A 1170 15.45 6.43 28.36
CA GLY A 1170 16.60 5.66 28.76
C GLY A 1170 16.52 4.23 28.24
N SER A 1171 17.67 3.68 27.87
CA SER A 1171 17.80 2.28 27.48
C SER A 1171 18.84 1.55 28.30
N PHE A 1172 18.62 0.25 28.44
CA PHE A 1172 19.47 -0.63 29.21
C PHE A 1172 20.79 -0.97 28.49
N CYS A 1173 20.92 -0.67 27.19
CA CYS A 1173 22.19 -0.87 26.49
C CYS A 1173 23.32 0.01 27.05
N ARG A 1174 22.97 1.10 27.73
CA ARG A 1174 23.92 2.02 28.37
C ARG A 1174 24.61 1.41 29.59
N ASP A 1175 24.12 0.26 30.06
CA ASP A 1175 24.84 -0.60 31.01
C ASP A 1175 26.14 -1.19 30.40
N LEU A 1176 26.31 -1.14 29.06
CA LEU A 1176 27.55 -1.51 28.35
C LEU A 1176 28.69 -0.53 28.55
N LEU A 1177 28.40 0.73 28.91
CA LEU A 1177 29.45 1.69 29.23
C LEU A 1177 30.25 1.11 30.39
N GLN A 1178 31.41 0.55 30.12
CA GLN A 1178 32.32 -0.03 31.09
C GLN A 1178 33.76 0.18 30.63
N LEU A 1179 34.65 0.41 31.58
CA LEU A 1179 36.08 0.45 31.30
C LEU A 1179 36.55 -0.90 30.72
N PRO A 1180 37.40 -0.89 29.67
CA PRO A 1180 38.02 -2.12 29.20
C PRO A 1180 38.77 -2.80 30.35
N PRO A 1181 38.70 -4.13 30.48
CA PRO A 1181 39.53 -4.84 31.45
C PRO A 1181 40.99 -4.45 31.20
N SER A 1182 41.69 -4.02 32.25
CA SER A 1182 43.09 -3.61 32.17
C SER A 1182 43.87 -4.68 31.43
N ARG A 1183 44.50 -4.33 30.28
CA ARG A 1183 45.54 -5.17 29.68
C ARG A 1183 46.64 -5.30 30.73
N GLN A 1184 46.59 -6.35 31.54
CA GLN A 1184 47.79 -6.81 32.22
C GLN A 1184 48.79 -7.02 31.10
N LYS A 1185 49.84 -6.20 31.08
CA LYS A 1185 51.03 -6.50 30.27
C LYS A 1185 51.39 -7.93 30.65
N SER A 1186 51.22 -8.85 29.71
CA SER A 1186 51.86 -10.15 29.81
C SER A 1186 53.34 -9.87 29.91
N ASP A 1187 53.90 -10.03 31.11
CA ASP A 1187 55.33 -10.20 31.28
C ASP A 1187 55.72 -11.50 30.55
N THR A 1188 55.94 -11.38 29.25
CA THR A 1188 56.73 -12.35 28.48
C THR A 1188 58.14 -11.80 28.41
N VAL A 1189 58.99 -12.41 29.24
CA VAL A 1189 60.46 -12.40 29.21
C VAL A 1189 60.99 -12.70 27.81
#